data_AF-A0A7C9NRP5-F1
#
_entry.id   AF-A0A7C9NRP5-F1
#
_cell.length_a   1.000
_cell.length_b   1.000
_cell.length_c   1.000
_cell.angle_alpha   90.00
_cell.angle_beta   90.00
_cell.angle_gamma   90.00
#
_symmetry.space_group_name_H-M   'P 1'
#
loop_
_entity.id
_entity.type
_entity.pdbx_description
1 polymer ?
#
loop_
_entity_poly.entity_id
_entity_poly.type
_entity_poly.pdbx_seq_one_letter_code
_entity_poly.pdbx_strand_id
1 'polypeptide(L)'
;MSLLAEISHLLTDRSITRLADRLVTLTEEERAELTGQLPGLVKKVRLPDEPLDATMLLLTGAGVITGPAAAVTWMTGRDVTRRWAAPIDVALVCRVVATRPPEWRRDVAVRLAQRIRRPGDRIAPLAVALLRASGVAPPEHDPLVAAWLSEPGVADDPLTPVLLPRIFDADGAGRALRDERLEPEPTHWLATAVRELPREQALDGCVSRFLRGGDPQDLRFFVRLHTILDPTPAESAPRVRDYLRLLPSAPGPVAELAAAQVRRALPLDHADLVEAVEALTFRPEAKLAAVGLRWTDQTIRATPEHAGDFVTALTMAYAHTSFDVRNRAAELTLKHAGLFMAHAEAFLGAIPELPAGLGAALATRFGGEVPVEDLLERKEFPPLPEPPEPEPFPEPSIVPSGLDEWIRLERWLAAFVAGIHADRAELRRELTPYVEQQSYYRQVDARRTSPDAWQTTLAAELVSPGSVPVLPPLGPERFWEGESYSTQVLAVTRGAEIAPPEQTYRGITISFGHPERGHYLDDDAPVRSIAITWTSDEGPSTAEARENGEQVPYRNGWVSLTGAPVDEAVARAAEMRWNRFHDDEERHADVGEAMPDFTLDGVYERMAELGVHPARIEAMRAGGPVPPPGDDEPCVAVTVMYFPARQRSFQPDPLPEAEEWRRQHLLPHPNMISPLHDFLLHRYAEILDALRAGTLPPVLLATPTWLRGHLDPAVLVDRLESCAAAGREPLEADLAQALLRLPRGDHPAEAARAAAIGSAAARQVAAWLAGEGMPDPECGATWPQTAEAGGGRLTPVLKATPTGVRLIDEVALRQPFEWTDDEKGGAMGAWPTMVPSHREVVAVNFLPFTLRTYWSPCVGQREVSRMVAADGLLGEATATIVAYLLGAEPSQTIPLVLRMAARGDLPAETMGRQLALLIRNTWLETRPVVTALTDLAEAGGHHEVWRMLRAMLPGLLGEGRRITVPQAELVAFATDVARWTGARGEIPVIAEFAKSRRTIRFVHECKRLHAQLTGTSVPSTGAGSDPTGTTSTGLGC
;
A
#
# COMPACT_ATOMS: atom_id res chain seq x y z
N MET A 1 -21.78 5.13 46.26
CA MET A 1 -21.68 3.99 45.32
C MET A 1 -20.54 3.12 45.81
N SER A 2 -20.64 1.79 45.85
CA SER A 2 -19.48 0.96 46.27
C SER A 2 -18.36 1.06 45.23
N LEU A 3 -17.10 0.94 45.65
CA LEU A 3 -15.94 1.03 44.77
C LEU A 3 -16.03 0.05 43.58
N LEU A 4 -16.51 -1.17 43.85
CA LEU A 4 -16.77 -2.17 42.81
C LEU A 4 -17.83 -1.72 41.80
N ALA A 5 -18.92 -1.10 42.28
CA ALA A 5 -19.99 -0.61 41.40
C ALA A 5 -19.52 0.57 40.53
N GLU A 6 -18.65 1.43 41.07
CA GLU A 6 -18.01 2.52 40.33
C GLU A 6 -17.13 1.99 39.20
N ILE A 7 -16.20 1.07 39.49
CA ILE A 7 -15.33 0.46 38.46
C ILE A 7 -16.18 -0.35 37.46
N SER A 8 -17.23 -1.05 37.92
CA SER A 8 -18.16 -1.74 37.03
C SER A 8 -18.85 -0.79 36.05
N HIS A 9 -19.27 0.38 36.53
CA HIS A 9 -19.95 1.39 35.73
C HIS A 9 -19.00 1.95 34.66
N LEU A 10 -17.77 2.29 35.05
CA LEU A 10 -16.74 2.80 34.13
C LEU A 10 -16.36 1.78 33.05
N LEU A 11 -16.36 0.49 33.39
CA LEU A 11 -16.17 -0.59 32.42
C LEU A 11 -17.38 -0.77 31.48
N THR A 12 -18.60 -0.58 31.99
CA THR A 12 -19.84 -0.73 31.21
C THR A 12 -20.03 0.45 30.25
N ASP A 13 -19.75 1.67 30.71
CA ASP A 13 -19.77 2.91 29.91
C ASP A 13 -18.59 3.03 28.93
N ARG A 14 -17.65 2.08 29.01
CA ARG A 14 -16.44 2.02 28.18
C ARG A 14 -15.56 3.29 28.23
N SER A 15 -15.57 3.99 29.36
CA SER A 15 -14.82 5.24 29.51
C SER A 15 -13.36 5.00 29.94
N ILE A 16 -12.49 4.78 28.95
CA ILE A 16 -11.06 4.44 29.15
C ILE A 16 -10.32 5.48 30.01
N THR A 17 -10.49 6.78 29.70
CA THR A 17 -9.81 7.86 30.42
C THR A 17 -10.29 7.98 31.87
N ARG A 18 -11.61 7.95 32.10
CA ARG A 18 -12.18 8.03 33.45
C ARG A 18 -11.82 6.82 34.30
N LEU A 19 -11.77 5.63 33.69
CA LEU A 19 -11.29 4.43 34.36
C LEU A 19 -9.83 4.60 34.80
N ALA A 20 -8.95 5.08 33.92
CA ALA A 20 -7.55 5.31 34.26
C ALA A 20 -7.39 6.38 35.36
N ASP A 21 -8.15 7.48 35.30
CA ASP A 21 -8.13 8.53 36.33
C ASP A 21 -8.54 7.97 37.69
N ARG A 22 -9.59 7.14 37.74
CA ARG A 22 -10.01 6.50 38.99
C ARG A 22 -8.96 5.52 39.50
N LEU A 23 -8.38 4.68 38.62
CA LEU A 23 -7.37 3.70 38.99
C LEU A 23 -6.07 4.33 39.54
N VAL A 24 -5.72 5.56 39.12
CA VAL A 24 -4.58 6.31 39.67
C VAL A 24 -4.80 6.65 41.15
N THR A 25 -6.05 6.93 41.54
CA THR A 25 -6.39 7.40 42.91
C THR A 25 -6.59 6.29 43.95
N LEU A 26 -6.54 5.00 43.58
CA LEU A 26 -6.80 3.91 44.51
C LEU A 26 -5.65 3.65 45.50
N THR A 27 -5.97 3.35 46.76
CA THR A 27 -5.00 2.90 47.78
C THR A 27 -4.64 1.41 47.60
N GLU A 28 -3.58 0.92 48.25
CA GLU A 28 -3.24 -0.52 48.19
C GLU A 28 -4.31 -1.40 48.85
N GLU A 29 -4.96 -0.92 49.92
CA GLU A 29 -6.06 -1.62 50.59
C GLU A 29 -7.26 -1.77 49.65
N GLU A 30 -7.63 -0.70 48.94
CA GLU A 30 -8.72 -0.71 47.95
C GLU A 30 -8.42 -1.66 46.77
N ARG A 31 -7.17 -1.69 46.30
CA ARG A 31 -6.73 -2.60 45.22
C ARG A 31 -6.74 -4.06 45.66
N ALA A 32 -6.36 -4.34 46.91
CA ALA A 32 -6.43 -5.68 47.49
C ALA A 32 -7.88 -6.17 47.59
N GLU A 33 -8.82 -5.30 48.00
CA GLU A 33 -10.25 -5.62 48.04
C GLU A 33 -10.81 -5.97 46.64
N LEU A 34 -10.43 -5.19 45.62
CA LEU A 34 -10.90 -5.37 44.24
C LEU A 34 -10.26 -6.58 43.53
N THR A 35 -9.01 -6.95 43.86
CA THR A 35 -8.27 -8.03 43.19
C THR A 35 -9.04 -9.35 43.18
N GLY A 36 -9.65 -9.72 44.31
CA GLY A 36 -10.41 -10.97 44.44
C GLY A 36 -11.70 -11.02 43.60
N GLN A 37 -12.22 -9.86 43.20
CA GLN A 37 -13.52 -9.72 42.55
C GLN A 37 -13.42 -9.47 41.04
N LEU A 38 -12.21 -9.18 40.55
CA LEU A 38 -11.92 -8.74 39.18
C LEU A 38 -12.36 -9.72 38.07
N PRO A 39 -12.10 -11.04 38.16
CA PRO A 39 -12.53 -11.98 37.12
C PRO A 39 -14.07 -12.06 37.01
N GLY A 40 -14.77 -11.95 38.15
CA GLY A 40 -16.23 -11.93 38.20
C GLY A 40 -16.81 -10.65 37.62
N LEU A 41 -16.13 -9.51 37.82
CA LEU A 41 -16.51 -8.22 37.25
C LEU A 41 -16.41 -8.21 35.73
N VAL A 42 -15.28 -8.62 35.16
CA VAL A 42 -15.09 -8.67 33.70
C VAL A 42 -16.05 -9.65 33.03
N LYS A 43 -16.35 -10.78 33.68
CA LYS A 43 -17.36 -11.73 33.17
C LYS A 43 -18.76 -11.13 33.12
N LYS A 44 -19.12 -10.24 34.06
CA LYS A 44 -20.43 -9.58 34.10
C LYS A 44 -20.57 -8.46 33.07
N VAL A 45 -19.50 -7.69 32.83
CA VAL A 45 -19.51 -6.57 31.89
C VAL A 45 -19.32 -7.02 30.43
N ARG A 46 -18.79 -8.23 30.22
CA ARG A 46 -18.61 -8.81 28.89
C ARG A 46 -19.95 -9.18 28.25
N LEU A 47 -20.28 -8.52 27.14
CA LEU A 47 -21.38 -8.92 26.26
C LEU A 47 -20.96 -10.11 25.37
N PRO A 48 -21.89 -11.00 24.96
CA PRO A 48 -21.58 -12.19 24.18
C PRO A 48 -20.87 -11.91 22.85
N ASP A 49 -21.26 -10.83 22.16
CA ASP A 49 -20.85 -10.53 20.79
C ASP A 49 -19.88 -9.34 20.67
N GLU A 50 -19.55 -8.68 21.78
CA GLU A 50 -18.72 -7.49 21.78
C GLU A 50 -17.62 -7.58 22.86
N PRO A 51 -16.36 -7.83 22.47
CA PRO A 51 -15.28 -7.90 23.44
C PRO A 51 -14.97 -6.54 24.06
N LEU A 52 -14.61 -6.56 25.34
CA LEU A 52 -14.04 -5.38 26.01
C LEU A 52 -12.73 -4.97 25.35
N ASP A 53 -12.49 -3.67 25.31
CA ASP A 53 -11.28 -3.07 24.77
C ASP A 53 -10.02 -3.59 25.49
N ALA A 54 -8.95 -3.85 24.72
CA ALA A 54 -7.72 -4.44 25.26
C ALA A 54 -6.97 -3.49 26.21
N THR A 55 -6.98 -2.18 25.95
CA THR A 55 -6.41 -1.16 26.83
C THR A 55 -7.19 -1.12 28.15
N MET A 56 -8.51 -1.22 28.10
CA MET A 56 -9.36 -1.25 29.29
C MET A 56 -9.05 -2.45 30.19
N LEU A 57 -8.96 -3.65 29.61
CA LEU A 57 -8.59 -4.86 30.35
C LEU A 57 -7.17 -4.76 30.94
N LEU A 58 -6.23 -4.13 30.22
CA LEU A 58 -4.87 -3.87 30.70
C LEU A 58 -4.85 -2.89 31.87
N LEU A 59 -5.54 -1.76 31.76
CA LEU A 59 -5.65 -0.76 32.82
C LEU A 59 -6.22 -1.38 34.09
N THR A 60 -7.31 -2.14 33.96
CA THR A 60 -7.95 -2.81 35.08
C THR A 60 -7.01 -3.83 35.72
N GLY A 61 -6.31 -4.64 34.93
CA GLY A 61 -5.33 -5.60 35.45
C GLY A 61 -4.15 -4.94 36.16
N ALA A 62 -3.54 -3.93 35.53
CA ALA A 62 -2.38 -3.21 36.03
C ALA A 62 -2.71 -2.32 37.24
N GLY A 63 -3.92 -1.77 37.27
CA GLY A 63 -4.41 -0.91 38.35
C GLY A 63 -4.96 -1.68 39.55
N VAL A 64 -5.55 -2.86 39.36
CA VAL A 64 -6.20 -3.56 40.49
C VAL A 64 -5.33 -4.64 41.10
N ILE A 65 -4.64 -5.45 40.28
CA ILE A 65 -4.00 -6.68 40.76
C ILE A 65 -2.74 -6.37 41.57
N THR A 66 -2.76 -6.74 42.86
CA THR A 66 -1.65 -6.45 43.79
C THR A 66 -0.43 -7.35 43.61
N GLY A 67 -0.59 -8.59 43.11
CA GLY A 67 0.53 -9.50 42.87
C GLY A 67 1.18 -9.34 41.48
N PRO A 68 2.50 -9.08 41.36
CA PRO A 68 3.18 -8.87 40.06
C PRO A 68 2.98 -10.02 39.06
N ALA A 69 3.15 -11.27 39.51
CA ALA A 69 3.00 -12.45 38.67
C ALA A 69 1.56 -12.64 38.17
N ALA A 70 0.57 -12.33 39.02
CA ALA A 70 -0.84 -12.39 38.68
C ALA A 70 -1.22 -11.28 37.69
N ALA A 71 -0.69 -10.07 37.89
CA ALA A 71 -0.88 -8.94 36.97
C ALA A 71 -0.34 -9.26 35.57
N VAL A 72 0.89 -9.78 35.46
CA VAL A 72 1.47 -10.18 34.16
C VAL A 72 0.68 -11.32 33.51
N THR A 73 0.19 -12.28 34.30
CA THR A 73 -0.65 -13.37 33.78
C THR A 73 -1.97 -12.84 33.20
N TRP A 74 -2.57 -11.84 33.85
CA TRP A 74 -3.75 -11.15 33.34
C TRP A 74 -3.45 -10.35 32.07
N MET A 75 -2.41 -9.52 32.09
CA MET A 75 -2.00 -8.66 30.97
C MET A 75 -1.60 -9.44 29.71
N THR A 76 -1.12 -10.68 29.89
CA THR A 76 -0.77 -11.59 28.79
C THR A 76 -1.89 -12.58 28.46
N GLY A 77 -3.08 -12.40 29.03
CA GLY A 77 -4.24 -13.25 28.79
C GLY A 77 -4.75 -13.16 27.35
N ARG A 78 -5.47 -14.21 26.91
CA ARG A 78 -6.04 -14.30 25.55
C ARG A 78 -6.96 -13.14 25.19
N ASP A 79 -7.67 -12.59 26.16
CA ASP A 79 -8.61 -11.48 25.92
C ASP A 79 -7.90 -10.16 25.61
N VAL A 80 -6.71 -9.93 26.18
CA VAL A 80 -5.87 -8.75 25.91
C VAL A 80 -5.07 -8.90 24.62
N THR A 81 -4.63 -10.13 24.32
CA THR A 81 -3.69 -10.43 23.23
C THR A 81 -4.38 -10.91 21.94
N ARG A 82 -5.68 -10.62 21.76
CA ARG A 82 -6.43 -11.03 20.55
C ARG A 82 -5.81 -10.43 19.29
N ARG A 83 -5.77 -11.24 18.21
CA ARG A 83 -5.16 -10.87 16.92
C ARG A 83 -5.77 -9.60 16.28
N TRP A 84 -7.05 -9.34 16.53
CA TRP A 84 -7.82 -8.25 15.91
C TRP A 84 -8.23 -7.13 16.89
N ALA A 85 -7.65 -7.07 18.09
CA ALA A 85 -7.96 -5.99 19.04
C ALA A 85 -7.32 -4.65 18.63
N ALA A 86 -7.95 -3.53 18.99
CA ALA A 86 -7.41 -2.17 18.78
C ALA A 86 -6.03 -1.98 19.46
N PRO A 87 -5.11 -1.15 18.93
CA PRO A 87 -3.78 -0.90 19.54
C PRO A 87 -3.86 -0.51 21.03
N ILE A 88 -2.83 -0.87 21.79
CA ILE A 88 -2.78 -0.62 23.25
C ILE A 88 -2.32 0.83 23.51
N ASP A 89 -3.04 1.57 24.35
CA ASP A 89 -2.57 2.86 24.87
C ASP A 89 -1.52 2.65 25.97
N VAL A 90 -0.25 2.58 25.58
CA VAL A 90 0.88 2.34 26.48
C VAL A 90 1.05 3.47 27.50
N ALA A 91 0.86 4.73 27.07
CA ALA A 91 1.05 5.89 27.94
C ALA A 91 0.07 5.87 29.12
N LEU A 92 -1.19 5.53 28.84
CA LEU A 92 -2.23 5.45 29.85
C LEU A 92 -1.98 4.32 30.86
N VAL A 93 -1.53 3.15 30.39
CA VAL A 93 -1.17 2.03 31.27
C VAL A 93 0.05 2.37 32.11
N CYS A 94 1.09 2.97 31.53
CA CYS A 94 2.26 3.45 32.26
C CYS A 94 1.89 4.48 33.34
N ARG A 95 0.95 5.38 33.07
CA ARG A 95 0.42 6.35 34.04
C ARG A 95 -0.22 5.67 35.26
N VAL A 96 -1.04 4.64 35.04
CA VAL A 96 -1.63 3.86 36.13
C VAL A 96 -0.57 3.06 36.88
N VAL A 97 0.38 2.44 36.17
CA VAL A 97 1.47 1.68 36.79
C VAL A 97 2.39 2.58 37.62
N ALA A 98 2.56 3.86 37.26
CA ALA A 98 3.42 4.79 37.98
C ALA A 98 3.01 5.00 39.46
N THR A 99 1.74 4.81 39.81
CA THR A 99 1.26 4.91 41.20
C THR A 99 1.55 3.67 42.05
N ARG A 100 2.04 2.59 41.44
CA ARG A 100 2.32 1.31 42.11
C ARG A 100 3.65 1.36 42.87
N PRO A 101 3.83 0.53 43.92
CA PRO A 101 5.09 0.43 44.67
C PRO A 101 6.30 0.15 43.75
N PRO A 102 7.48 0.75 43.99
CA PRO A 102 8.65 0.58 43.14
C PRO A 102 9.06 -0.88 42.92
N GLU A 103 9.00 -1.73 43.95
CA GLU A 103 9.34 -3.15 43.85
C GLU A 103 8.37 -3.91 42.94
N TRP A 104 7.08 -3.60 43.03
CA TRP A 104 6.05 -4.16 42.15
C TRP A 104 6.28 -3.78 40.69
N ARG A 105 6.58 -2.49 40.42
CA ARG A 105 6.83 -1.99 39.07
C ARG A 105 8.00 -2.70 38.40
N ARG A 106 9.10 -2.89 39.13
CA ARG A 106 10.30 -3.59 38.62
C ARG A 106 10.02 -5.06 38.32
N ASP A 107 9.32 -5.77 39.21
CA ASP A 107 9.01 -7.20 38.99
C ASP A 107 8.05 -7.40 37.81
N VAL A 108 7.02 -6.55 37.66
CA VAL A 108 6.13 -6.58 36.48
C VAL A 108 6.89 -6.29 35.19
N ALA A 109 7.78 -5.29 35.17
CA ALA A 109 8.56 -4.95 34.00
C ALA A 109 9.44 -6.13 33.52
N VAL A 110 10.20 -6.75 34.43
CA VAL A 110 11.07 -7.90 34.11
C VAL A 110 10.25 -9.10 33.64
N ARG A 111 9.16 -9.45 34.34
CA ARG A 111 8.31 -10.59 33.97
C ARG A 111 7.61 -10.37 32.64
N LEU A 112 7.13 -9.16 32.35
CA LEU A 112 6.46 -8.85 31.09
C LEU A 112 7.47 -8.93 29.92
N ALA A 113 8.69 -8.44 30.12
CA ALA A 113 9.77 -8.55 29.16
C ALA A 113 10.14 -10.01 28.83
N GLN A 114 10.18 -10.89 29.84
CA GLN A 114 10.40 -12.33 29.66
C GLN A 114 9.25 -13.05 28.91
N ARG A 115 8.07 -12.42 28.78
CA ARG A 115 6.92 -12.99 28.06
C ARG A 115 6.92 -12.68 26.57
N ILE A 116 7.79 -11.79 26.10
CA ILE A 116 7.94 -11.48 24.68
C ILE A 116 8.45 -12.74 23.97
N ARG A 117 7.71 -13.24 22.99
CA ARG A 117 8.12 -14.35 22.11
C ARG A 117 8.58 -13.86 20.77
N ARG A 118 8.00 -12.75 20.28
CA ARG A 118 8.33 -12.12 19.01
C ARG A 118 8.43 -10.61 19.18
N PRO A 119 9.26 -9.91 18.38
CA PRO A 119 9.39 -8.46 18.47
C PRO A 119 8.06 -7.71 18.29
N GLY A 120 7.19 -8.21 17.42
CA GLY A 120 5.85 -7.64 17.16
C GLY A 120 4.76 -8.13 18.11
N ASP A 121 5.10 -8.73 19.26
CA ASP A 121 4.09 -9.08 20.26
C ASP A 121 3.46 -7.80 20.82
N ARG A 122 2.12 -7.79 20.93
CA ARG A 122 1.36 -6.58 21.36
C ARG A 122 1.78 -6.02 22.73
N ILE A 123 2.31 -6.88 23.60
CA ILE A 123 2.78 -6.50 24.95
C ILE A 123 4.20 -5.92 24.95
N ALA A 124 4.94 -6.03 23.85
CA ALA A 124 6.34 -5.63 23.77
C ALA A 124 6.55 -4.11 23.95
N PRO A 125 5.76 -3.21 23.32
CA PRO A 125 5.87 -1.77 23.56
C PRO A 125 5.67 -1.40 25.04
N LEU A 126 4.69 -2.05 25.69
CA LEU A 126 4.42 -1.84 27.11
C LEU A 126 5.55 -2.36 28.01
N ALA A 127 6.12 -3.53 27.69
CA ALA A 127 7.24 -4.09 28.45
C ALA A 127 8.47 -3.18 28.39
N VAL A 128 8.81 -2.67 27.20
CA VAL A 128 9.92 -1.74 26.99
C VAL A 128 9.67 -0.43 27.75
N ALA A 129 8.47 0.14 27.67
CA ALA A 129 8.11 1.36 28.39
C ALA A 129 8.20 1.19 29.92
N LEU A 130 7.77 0.05 30.46
CA LEU A 130 7.86 -0.24 31.90
C LEU A 130 9.31 -0.46 32.36
N LEU A 131 10.17 -1.08 31.54
CA LEU A 131 11.60 -1.19 31.82
C LEU A 131 12.24 0.20 31.88
N ARG A 132 11.96 1.08 30.90
CA ARG A 132 12.43 2.48 30.90
C ARG A 132 11.98 3.24 32.15
N ALA A 133 10.70 3.15 32.51
CA ALA A 133 10.15 3.88 33.65
C ALA A 133 10.58 3.35 35.02
N SER A 134 10.94 2.05 35.12
CA SER A 134 11.32 1.43 36.39
C SER A 134 12.83 1.45 36.66
N GLY A 135 13.65 1.64 35.62
CA GLY A 135 15.11 1.64 35.70
C GLY A 135 15.71 0.30 36.15
N VAL A 136 14.94 -0.79 36.08
CA VAL A 136 15.43 -2.13 36.43
C VAL A 136 16.34 -2.66 35.33
N ALA A 137 17.37 -3.43 35.70
CA ALA A 137 18.19 -4.12 34.73
C ALA A 137 17.32 -5.04 33.85
N PRO A 138 17.35 -4.90 32.51
CA PRO A 138 16.56 -5.75 31.63
C PRO A 138 17.04 -7.20 31.69
N PRO A 139 16.14 -8.19 31.57
CA PRO A 139 16.51 -9.61 31.62
C PRO A 139 17.34 -10.03 30.39
N GLU A 140 18.15 -11.08 30.57
CA GLU A 140 18.84 -11.75 29.46
C GLU A 140 17.84 -12.50 28.55
N HIS A 141 17.27 -11.78 27.58
CA HIS A 141 16.26 -12.32 26.68
C HIS A 141 16.35 -11.71 25.28
N ASP A 142 16.63 -12.50 24.24
CA ASP A 142 16.92 -11.97 22.90
C ASP A 142 15.71 -11.34 22.19
N PRO A 143 14.48 -11.89 22.28
CA PRO A 143 13.28 -11.23 21.73
C PRO A 143 13.03 -9.83 22.30
N LEU A 144 13.50 -9.55 23.53
CA LEU A 144 13.42 -8.22 24.12
C LEU A 144 14.32 -7.22 23.39
N VAL A 145 15.52 -7.63 22.97
CA VAL A 145 16.45 -6.75 22.24
C VAL A 145 15.82 -6.32 20.91
N ALA A 146 15.28 -7.26 20.15
CA ALA A 146 14.63 -6.97 18.87
C ALA A 146 13.33 -6.16 19.03
N ALA A 147 12.56 -6.39 20.11
CA ALA A 147 11.41 -5.56 20.45
C ALA A 147 11.82 -4.11 20.78
N TRP A 148 12.84 -3.93 21.62
CA TRP A 148 13.36 -2.61 21.98
C TRP A 148 13.84 -1.81 20.76
N LEU A 149 14.54 -2.46 19.83
CA LEU A 149 15.00 -1.84 18.58
C LEU A 149 13.85 -1.42 17.65
N SER A 150 12.69 -2.07 17.78
CA SER A 150 11.49 -1.76 16.98
C SER A 150 10.67 -0.60 17.56
N GLU A 151 10.93 -0.21 18.81
CA GLU A 151 10.30 0.95 19.44
C GLU A 151 10.99 2.26 19.01
N PRO A 152 10.28 3.39 19.00
CA PRO A 152 10.91 4.70 18.79
C PRO A 152 12.08 4.92 19.75
N GLY A 153 13.19 5.42 19.20
CA GLY A 153 14.36 5.82 19.98
C GLY A 153 14.00 6.97 20.93
N VAL A 154 14.49 6.89 22.17
CA VAL A 154 14.30 7.92 23.19
C VAL A 154 15.66 8.51 23.54
N ALA A 155 15.76 9.84 23.64
CA ALA A 155 16.98 10.49 24.11
C ALA A 155 17.31 10.02 25.54
N ASP A 156 18.59 9.73 25.81
CA ASP A 156 19.07 9.24 27.11
C ASP A 156 18.36 7.95 27.60
N ASP A 157 17.98 7.04 26.68
CA ASP A 157 17.29 5.79 27.02
C ASP A 157 18.14 4.93 27.99
N PRO A 158 17.64 4.64 29.22
CA PRO A 158 18.37 3.88 30.23
C PRO A 158 18.65 2.43 29.83
N LEU A 159 17.97 1.92 28.80
CA LEU A 159 18.19 0.58 28.27
C LEU A 159 19.39 0.51 27.32
N THR A 160 19.79 1.63 26.71
CA THR A 160 20.84 1.68 25.69
C THR A 160 22.18 1.11 26.19
N PRO A 161 22.72 1.49 27.36
CA PRO A 161 24.02 0.98 27.81
C PRO A 161 24.05 -0.55 28.04
N VAL A 162 22.88 -1.15 28.29
CA VAL A 162 22.76 -2.59 28.60
C VAL A 162 22.38 -3.42 27.38
N LEU A 163 21.46 -2.92 26.53
CA LEU A 163 20.94 -3.66 25.39
C LEU A 163 21.74 -3.43 24.11
N LEU A 164 22.37 -2.27 23.94
CA LEU A 164 23.12 -1.94 22.72
C LEU A 164 24.31 -2.89 22.46
N PRO A 165 25.12 -3.30 23.45
CA PRO A 165 26.16 -4.30 23.19
C PRO A 165 25.62 -5.66 22.75
N ARG A 166 24.39 -6.01 23.14
CA ARG A 166 23.78 -7.32 22.85
C ARG A 166 23.25 -7.45 21.42
N ILE A 167 23.18 -6.36 20.65
CA ILE A 167 22.69 -6.40 19.27
C ILE A 167 23.54 -7.33 18.37
N PHE A 168 24.81 -7.57 18.72
CA PHE A 168 25.71 -8.43 17.95
C PHE A 168 25.46 -9.93 18.18
N ASP A 169 24.85 -10.29 19.31
CA ASP A 169 24.60 -11.69 19.70
C ASP A 169 23.12 -12.06 19.62
N ALA A 170 22.20 -11.11 19.79
CA ALA A 170 20.77 -11.37 19.89
C ALA A 170 20.12 -11.74 18.55
N ASP A 171 19.39 -12.86 18.56
CA ASP A 171 18.58 -13.29 17.41
C ASP A 171 17.49 -12.26 17.08
N GLY A 172 17.37 -11.90 15.80
CA GLY A 172 16.37 -10.94 15.30
C GLY A 172 16.77 -9.46 15.40
N ALA A 173 17.88 -9.11 16.06
CA ALA A 173 18.35 -7.72 16.13
C ALA A 173 18.66 -7.15 14.72
N GLY A 174 19.31 -7.95 13.88
CA GLY A 174 19.61 -7.59 12.49
C GLY A 174 18.35 -7.28 11.67
N ARG A 175 17.28 -8.07 11.85
CA ARG A 175 16.00 -7.86 11.18
C ARG A 175 15.33 -6.57 11.60
N ALA A 176 15.36 -6.25 12.89
CA ALA A 176 14.82 -4.99 13.42
C ALA A 176 15.58 -3.77 12.88
N LEU A 177 16.88 -3.92 12.61
CA LEU A 177 17.78 -2.84 12.17
C LEU A 177 17.97 -2.73 10.65
N ARG A 178 17.31 -3.56 9.85
CA ARG A 178 17.55 -3.65 8.38
C ARG A 178 17.32 -2.32 7.64
N ASP A 179 16.40 -1.51 8.15
CA ASP A 179 15.92 -0.28 7.53
C ASP A 179 16.77 0.96 7.89
N GLU A 180 17.69 0.85 8.86
CA GLU A 180 18.66 1.90 9.21
C GLU A 180 19.49 2.32 8.00
N ARG A 181 19.87 3.59 7.86
CA ARG A 181 20.57 4.14 6.68
C ARG A 181 21.83 4.88 7.09
N LEU A 182 22.81 4.88 6.20
CA LEU A 182 24.07 5.61 6.35
C LEU A 182 24.01 7.01 5.73
N GLU A 183 23.24 7.18 4.64
CA GLU A 183 23.16 8.42 3.85
C GLU A 183 21.72 8.94 3.78
N PRO A 184 21.50 10.27 3.78
CA PRO A 184 22.52 11.35 3.80
C PRO A 184 23.21 11.54 5.17
N GLU A 185 22.57 11.13 6.26
CA GLU A 185 23.17 11.03 7.60
C GLU A 185 22.80 9.67 8.25
N PRO A 186 23.63 9.16 9.19
CA PRO A 186 23.33 7.92 9.90
C PRO A 186 22.03 8.03 10.68
N THR A 187 21.13 7.06 10.49
CA THR A 187 19.89 6.96 11.26
C THR A 187 20.15 6.65 12.74
N HIS A 188 19.11 6.80 13.56
CA HIS A 188 19.20 6.83 15.02
C HIS A 188 20.06 5.70 15.62
N TRP A 189 19.83 4.44 15.26
CA TRP A 189 20.55 3.32 15.87
C TRP A 189 21.99 3.20 15.37
N LEU A 190 22.26 3.54 14.11
CA LEU A 190 23.63 3.62 13.59
C LEU A 190 24.42 4.74 14.29
N ALA A 191 23.83 5.94 14.40
CA ALA A 191 24.44 7.07 15.08
C ALA A 191 24.69 6.75 16.57
N THR A 192 23.72 6.11 17.23
CA THR A 192 23.83 5.70 18.64
C THR A 192 24.90 4.63 18.83
N ALA A 193 24.98 3.62 17.96
CA ALA A 193 26.04 2.62 18.01
C ALA A 193 27.44 3.23 17.89
N VAL A 194 27.63 4.20 16.97
CA VAL A 194 28.91 4.89 16.80
C VAL A 194 29.27 5.78 18.00
N ARG A 195 28.27 6.40 18.63
CA ARG A 195 28.48 7.32 19.76
C ARG A 195 28.73 6.60 21.09
N GLU A 196 27.98 5.53 21.35
CA GLU A 196 27.90 4.90 22.68
C GLU A 196 28.77 3.63 22.82
N LEU A 197 29.09 2.92 21.74
CA LEU A 197 29.91 1.71 21.82
C LEU A 197 31.41 2.04 21.75
N PRO A 198 32.24 1.46 22.63
CA PRO A 198 33.69 1.46 22.46
C PRO A 198 34.07 0.92 21.08
N ARG A 199 34.94 1.65 20.37
CA ARG A 199 35.30 1.37 18.98
C ARG A 199 35.78 -0.06 18.75
N GLU A 200 36.62 -0.59 19.63
CA GLU A 200 37.12 -1.97 19.57
C GLU A 200 35.97 -2.99 19.73
N GLN A 201 35.08 -2.77 20.70
CA GLN A 201 33.92 -3.62 20.94
C GLN A 201 32.94 -3.62 19.75
N ALA A 202 32.75 -2.48 19.09
CA ALA A 202 31.89 -2.38 17.91
C ALA A 202 32.48 -3.16 16.71
N LEU A 203 33.80 -3.10 16.51
CA LEU A 203 34.48 -3.84 15.45
C LEU A 203 34.47 -5.36 15.71
N ASP A 204 34.78 -5.80 16.93
CA ASP A 204 34.70 -7.22 17.32
C ASP A 204 33.27 -7.75 17.25
N GLY A 205 32.30 -6.95 17.70
CA GLY A 205 30.88 -7.26 17.57
C GLY A 205 30.47 -7.47 16.11
N CYS A 206 30.88 -6.58 15.21
CA CYS A 206 30.59 -6.72 13.77
C CYS A 206 31.20 -8.00 13.19
N VAL A 207 32.49 -8.27 13.44
CA VAL A 207 33.17 -9.46 12.91
C VAL A 207 32.58 -10.75 13.50
N SER A 208 32.32 -10.80 14.80
CA SER A 208 31.62 -11.91 15.45
C SER A 208 30.24 -12.15 14.84
N ARG A 209 29.46 -11.09 14.61
CA ARG A 209 28.14 -11.17 13.98
C ARG A 209 28.22 -11.69 12.53
N PHE A 210 29.25 -11.30 11.77
CA PHE A 210 29.49 -11.79 10.42
C PHE A 210 29.85 -13.28 10.41
N LEU A 211 30.72 -13.73 11.33
CA LEU A 211 31.13 -15.13 11.45
C LEU A 211 29.97 -16.06 11.84
N ARG A 212 29.01 -15.56 12.62
CA ARG A 212 27.76 -16.28 12.93
C ARG A 212 26.86 -16.51 11.71
N GLY A 213 27.05 -15.73 10.63
CA GLY A 213 26.24 -15.81 9.41
C GLY A 213 24.81 -15.29 9.59
N GLY A 214 24.00 -15.37 8.53
CA GLY A 214 22.62 -14.89 8.51
C GLY A 214 22.18 -14.42 7.13
N ASP A 215 20.92 -14.00 7.04
CA ASP A 215 20.39 -13.41 5.81
C ASP A 215 21.10 -12.06 5.49
N PRO A 216 21.38 -11.76 4.21
CA PRO A 216 22.01 -10.50 3.82
C PRO A 216 21.28 -9.25 4.34
N GLN A 217 19.95 -9.28 4.45
CA GLN A 217 19.15 -8.16 4.96
C GLN A 217 19.39 -7.94 6.45
N ASP A 218 19.50 -9.02 7.22
CA ASP A 218 19.73 -8.96 8.67
C ASP A 218 21.17 -8.52 9.01
N LEU A 219 22.14 -8.77 8.12
CA LEU A 219 23.53 -8.34 8.31
C LEU A 219 23.78 -6.88 7.87
N ARG A 220 22.83 -6.26 7.17
CA ARG A 220 23.00 -4.96 6.50
C ARG A 220 23.36 -3.83 7.46
N PHE A 221 22.76 -3.81 8.64
CA PHE A 221 23.10 -2.84 9.70
C PHE A 221 24.57 -2.94 10.10
N PHE A 222 25.07 -4.15 10.36
CA PHE A 222 26.44 -4.38 10.82
C PHE A 222 27.47 -4.08 9.73
N VAL A 223 27.14 -4.34 8.45
CA VAL A 223 27.97 -3.91 7.32
C VAL A 223 28.09 -2.38 7.28
N ARG A 224 26.98 -1.66 7.49
CA ARG A 224 26.99 -0.18 7.55
C ARG A 224 27.76 0.34 8.76
N LEU A 225 27.58 -0.27 9.94
CA LEU A 225 28.30 0.08 11.16
C LEU A 225 29.81 -0.12 10.98
N HIS A 226 30.23 -1.24 10.41
CA HIS A 226 31.64 -1.49 10.10
C HIS A 226 32.19 -0.48 9.07
N THR A 227 31.38 -0.15 8.05
CA THR A 227 31.75 0.83 7.02
C THR A 227 31.96 2.24 7.59
N ILE A 228 31.06 2.72 8.47
CA ILE A 228 31.21 4.04 9.10
C ILE A 228 32.36 4.08 10.10
N LEU A 229 32.67 2.95 10.74
CA LEU A 229 33.85 2.85 11.61
C LEU A 229 35.15 2.96 10.81
N ASP A 230 35.17 2.55 9.53
CA ASP A 230 36.35 2.54 8.63
C ASP A 230 37.63 2.06 9.35
N PRO A 231 37.73 0.76 9.71
CA PRO A 231 38.85 0.28 10.50
C PRO A 231 40.17 0.47 9.76
N THR A 232 41.16 0.95 10.48
CA THR A 232 42.51 1.14 9.99
C THR A 232 43.22 -0.21 9.75
N PRO A 233 44.32 -0.25 8.98
CA PRO A 233 45.10 -1.48 8.82
C PRO A 233 45.59 -2.08 10.15
N ALA A 234 45.95 -1.24 11.13
CA ALA A 234 46.37 -1.70 12.46
C ALA A 234 45.21 -2.35 13.25
N GLU A 235 44.00 -1.80 13.15
CA GLU A 235 42.79 -2.37 13.75
C GLU A 235 42.32 -3.65 13.02
N SER A 236 42.60 -3.75 11.72
CA SER A 236 42.25 -4.93 10.92
C SER A 236 43.24 -6.08 11.05
N ALA A 237 44.53 -5.79 11.31
CA ALA A 237 45.60 -6.77 11.48
C ALA A 237 45.26 -7.95 12.42
N PRO A 238 44.75 -7.74 13.66
CA PRO A 238 44.40 -8.85 14.54
C PRO A 238 43.19 -9.67 14.06
N ARG A 239 42.41 -9.15 13.09
CA ARG A 239 41.16 -9.74 12.57
C ARG A 239 41.31 -10.31 11.15
N VAL A 240 42.52 -10.29 10.57
CA VAL A 240 42.76 -10.76 9.18
C VAL A 240 42.30 -12.20 8.96
N ARG A 241 42.62 -13.10 9.88
CA ARG A 241 42.21 -14.51 9.81
C ARG A 241 40.68 -14.67 9.84
N ASP A 242 39.99 -13.82 10.58
CA ASP A 242 38.53 -13.82 10.61
C ASP A 242 37.92 -13.25 9.32
N TYR A 243 38.52 -12.22 8.72
CA TYR A 243 38.09 -11.77 7.39
C TYR A 243 38.34 -12.81 6.30
N LEU A 244 39.45 -13.55 6.34
CA LEU A 244 39.71 -14.65 5.40
C LEU A 244 38.63 -15.74 5.50
N ARG A 245 38.24 -16.12 6.73
CA ARG A 245 37.15 -17.09 6.99
C ARG A 245 35.78 -16.66 6.43
N LEU A 246 35.55 -15.36 6.25
CA LEU A 246 34.31 -14.83 5.67
C LEU A 246 34.29 -14.94 4.14
N LEU A 247 35.43 -14.98 3.46
CA LEU A 247 35.49 -14.94 2.00
C LEU A 247 34.75 -16.08 1.30
N PRO A 248 34.84 -17.37 1.71
CA PRO A 248 34.23 -18.45 0.96
C PRO A 248 32.69 -18.47 1.01
N SER A 249 32.10 -18.13 2.16
CA SER A 249 30.69 -18.46 2.46
C SER A 249 29.84 -17.31 3.00
N ALA A 250 30.44 -16.18 3.42
CA ALA A 250 29.64 -15.06 3.92
C ALA A 250 28.78 -14.46 2.79
N PRO A 251 27.63 -13.81 3.11
CA PRO A 251 26.84 -13.09 2.11
C PRO A 251 27.63 -12.03 1.33
N GLY A 252 27.28 -11.80 0.06
CA GLY A 252 28.01 -10.93 -0.87
C GLY A 252 28.52 -9.60 -0.28
N PRO A 253 27.67 -8.77 0.36
CA PRO A 253 28.12 -7.50 0.96
C PRO A 253 29.19 -7.67 2.06
N VAL A 254 29.10 -8.74 2.85
CA VAL A 254 30.06 -9.06 3.92
C VAL A 254 31.36 -9.56 3.32
N ALA A 255 31.29 -10.40 2.29
CA ALA A 255 32.47 -10.89 1.56
C ALA A 255 33.21 -9.74 0.83
N GLU A 256 32.49 -8.78 0.25
CA GLU A 256 33.09 -7.56 -0.33
C GLU A 256 33.85 -6.73 0.71
N LEU A 257 33.24 -6.54 1.87
CA LEU A 257 33.85 -5.83 2.99
C LEU A 257 35.09 -6.57 3.50
N ALA A 258 34.99 -7.88 3.71
CA ALA A 258 36.10 -8.72 4.13
C ALA A 258 37.26 -8.68 3.12
N ALA A 259 36.98 -8.80 1.82
CA ALA A 259 37.99 -8.71 0.76
C ALA A 259 38.69 -7.34 0.74
N ALA A 260 37.96 -6.25 1.00
CA ALA A 260 38.54 -4.92 1.12
C ALA A 260 39.49 -4.80 2.32
N GLN A 261 39.16 -5.42 3.46
CA GLN A 261 40.02 -5.41 4.65
C GLN A 261 41.24 -6.32 4.51
N VAL A 262 41.09 -7.51 3.93
CA VAL A 262 42.20 -8.41 3.58
C VAL A 262 43.18 -7.69 2.64
N ARG A 263 42.68 -6.94 1.66
CA ARG A 263 43.51 -6.12 0.76
C ARG A 263 44.29 -5.03 1.50
N ARG A 264 43.65 -4.35 2.46
CA ARG A 264 44.29 -3.29 3.26
C ARG A 264 45.38 -3.83 4.20
N ALA A 265 45.33 -5.12 4.52
CA ALA A 265 46.30 -5.80 5.39
C ALA A 265 47.53 -6.37 4.65
N LEU A 266 47.67 -6.16 3.34
CA LEU A 266 48.84 -6.61 2.58
C LEU A 266 50.15 -5.94 3.08
N PRO A 267 51.29 -6.66 3.10
CA PRO A 267 51.48 -8.02 2.57
C PRO A 267 50.96 -9.12 3.51
N LEU A 268 50.24 -10.08 2.94
CA LEU A 268 49.82 -11.32 3.61
C LEU A 268 50.92 -12.36 3.47
N ASP A 269 50.87 -13.40 4.31
CA ASP A 269 51.64 -14.61 4.02
C ASP A 269 51.14 -15.27 2.72
N HIS A 270 52.02 -16.01 2.04
CA HIS A 270 51.71 -16.58 0.73
C HIS A 270 50.55 -17.59 0.77
N ALA A 271 50.44 -18.35 1.86
CA ALA A 271 49.36 -19.33 2.03
C ALA A 271 47.99 -18.65 2.14
N ASP A 272 47.90 -17.57 2.92
CA ASP A 272 46.70 -16.76 3.10
C ASP A 272 46.27 -16.06 1.81
N LEU A 273 47.24 -15.65 1.00
CA LEU A 273 46.98 -15.05 -0.32
C LEU A 273 46.39 -16.08 -1.29
N VAL A 274 46.93 -17.30 -1.33
CA VAL A 274 46.38 -18.39 -2.14
C VAL A 274 44.98 -18.75 -1.67
N GLU A 275 44.78 -18.94 -0.36
CA GLU A 275 43.46 -19.21 0.24
C GLU A 275 42.44 -18.12 -0.10
N ALA A 276 42.82 -16.84 0.01
CA ALA A 276 41.93 -15.72 -0.32
C ALA A 276 41.54 -15.71 -1.80
N VAL A 277 42.49 -15.98 -2.71
CA VAL A 277 42.26 -15.99 -4.15
C VAL A 277 41.36 -17.16 -4.56
N GLU A 278 41.60 -18.36 -4.01
CA GLU A 278 40.74 -19.53 -4.22
C GLU A 278 39.33 -19.26 -3.70
N ALA A 279 39.21 -18.74 -2.47
CA ALA A 279 37.92 -18.36 -1.90
C ALA A 279 37.16 -17.37 -2.80
N LEU A 280 37.82 -16.31 -3.26
CA LEU A 280 37.21 -15.27 -4.10
C LEU A 280 36.79 -15.78 -5.49
N THR A 281 37.59 -16.64 -6.11
CA THR A 281 37.32 -17.18 -7.46
C THR A 281 36.27 -18.28 -7.48
N PHE A 282 36.11 -19.02 -6.37
CA PHE A 282 35.03 -20.00 -6.20
C PHE A 282 33.64 -19.36 -6.07
N ARG A 283 33.58 -18.13 -5.59
CA ARG A 283 32.32 -17.43 -5.33
C ARG A 283 31.48 -17.22 -6.61
N PRO A 284 30.14 -17.29 -6.51
CA PRO A 284 29.25 -17.02 -7.65
C PRO A 284 29.17 -15.53 -8.04
N GLU A 285 29.59 -14.61 -7.18
CA GLU A 285 29.56 -13.18 -7.45
C GLU A 285 30.71 -12.73 -8.36
N ALA A 286 30.37 -12.38 -9.60
CA ALA A 286 31.35 -12.00 -10.63
C ALA A 286 32.35 -10.89 -10.23
N LYS A 287 31.89 -9.93 -9.41
CA LYS A 287 32.74 -8.84 -8.90
C LYS A 287 33.84 -9.35 -7.98
N LEU A 288 33.54 -10.29 -7.09
CA LEU A 288 34.50 -10.88 -6.15
C LEU A 288 35.47 -11.82 -6.88
N ALA A 289 34.97 -12.65 -7.78
CA ALA A 289 35.81 -13.50 -8.63
C ALA A 289 36.79 -12.65 -9.47
N ALA A 290 36.34 -11.52 -10.02
CA ALA A 290 37.21 -10.59 -10.75
C ALA A 290 38.27 -9.92 -9.86
N VAL A 291 38.00 -9.74 -8.56
CA VAL A 291 39.02 -9.27 -7.58
C VAL A 291 40.06 -10.37 -7.36
N GLY A 292 39.64 -11.62 -7.16
CA GLY A 292 40.53 -12.78 -7.04
C GLY A 292 41.47 -12.91 -8.25
N LEU A 293 40.93 -12.93 -9.47
CA LEU A 293 41.71 -12.99 -10.72
C LEU A 293 42.68 -11.81 -10.89
N ARG A 294 42.31 -10.63 -10.37
CA ARG A 294 43.20 -9.45 -10.38
C ARG A 294 44.37 -9.65 -9.42
N TRP A 295 44.13 -10.19 -8.23
CA TRP A 295 45.19 -10.51 -7.28
C TRP A 295 46.11 -11.60 -7.85
N THR A 296 45.55 -12.63 -8.51
CA THR A 296 46.33 -13.63 -9.26
C THR A 296 47.27 -12.99 -10.29
N ASP A 297 46.77 -12.11 -11.18
CA ASP A 297 47.62 -11.44 -12.18
C ASP A 297 48.70 -10.56 -11.54
N GLN A 298 48.41 -9.91 -10.41
CA GLN A 298 49.37 -9.08 -9.69
C GLN A 298 50.47 -9.92 -9.03
N THR A 299 50.11 -11.01 -8.37
CA THR A 299 51.05 -11.91 -7.70
C THR A 299 51.94 -12.64 -8.70
N ILE A 300 51.40 -13.17 -9.80
CA ILE A 300 52.19 -13.83 -10.86
C ILE A 300 53.21 -12.85 -11.47
N ARG A 301 52.87 -11.57 -11.62
CA ARG A 301 53.82 -10.56 -12.11
C ARG A 301 54.92 -10.22 -11.10
N ALA A 302 54.59 -10.23 -9.81
CA ALA A 302 55.54 -9.92 -8.74
C ALA A 302 56.48 -11.11 -8.46
N THR A 303 55.94 -12.33 -8.47
CA THR A 303 56.62 -13.55 -8.04
C THR A 303 56.23 -14.73 -8.97
N PRO A 304 56.79 -14.79 -10.19
CA PRO A 304 56.41 -15.78 -11.22
C PRO A 304 56.58 -17.25 -10.80
N GLU A 305 57.50 -17.54 -9.88
CA GLU A 305 57.78 -18.88 -9.36
C GLU A 305 56.59 -19.53 -8.64
N HIS A 306 55.63 -18.73 -8.14
CA HIS A 306 54.42 -19.21 -7.46
C HIS A 306 53.20 -19.30 -8.37
N ALA A 307 53.36 -19.15 -9.70
CA ALA A 307 52.22 -19.20 -10.62
C ALA A 307 51.43 -20.52 -10.52
N GLY A 308 52.12 -21.65 -10.28
CA GLY A 308 51.50 -22.96 -10.13
C GLY A 308 50.47 -23.06 -8.99
N ASP A 309 50.62 -22.25 -7.93
CA ASP A 309 49.73 -22.26 -6.77
C ASP A 309 48.34 -21.69 -7.08
N PHE A 310 48.16 -21.00 -8.22
CA PHE A 310 46.88 -20.41 -8.65
C PHE A 310 46.13 -21.21 -9.72
N VAL A 311 46.63 -22.39 -10.09
CA VAL A 311 46.00 -23.23 -11.13
C VAL A 311 44.56 -23.58 -10.76
N THR A 312 44.31 -23.97 -9.51
CA THR A 312 42.96 -24.28 -8.99
C THR A 312 42.02 -23.09 -9.11
N ALA A 313 42.46 -21.89 -8.69
CA ALA A 313 41.66 -20.67 -8.78
C ALA A 313 41.26 -20.32 -10.23
N LEU A 314 42.18 -20.50 -11.18
CA LEU A 314 41.93 -20.22 -12.60
C LEU A 314 40.98 -21.24 -13.25
N THR A 315 41.15 -22.54 -12.94
CA THR A 315 40.28 -23.58 -13.49
C THR A 315 38.88 -23.54 -12.90
N MET A 316 38.73 -23.23 -11.60
CA MET A 316 37.40 -23.00 -10.99
C MET A 316 36.67 -21.82 -11.66
N ALA A 317 37.39 -20.74 -11.99
CA ALA A 317 36.80 -19.59 -12.66
C ALA A 317 36.28 -19.89 -14.08
N TYR A 318 36.70 -21.00 -14.71
CA TYR A 318 36.15 -21.44 -16.00
C TYR A 318 34.72 -21.96 -15.90
N ALA A 319 34.33 -22.51 -14.75
CA ALA A 319 32.97 -22.98 -14.46
C ALA A 319 32.05 -21.87 -13.94
N HIS A 320 32.52 -20.62 -13.87
CA HIS A 320 31.75 -19.51 -13.32
C HIS A 320 30.59 -19.10 -14.24
N THR A 321 29.40 -18.81 -13.67
CA THR A 321 28.19 -18.45 -14.44
C THR A 321 28.37 -17.17 -15.29
N SER A 322 29.07 -16.17 -14.76
CA SER A 322 29.46 -14.96 -15.50
C SER A 322 30.43 -15.23 -16.64
N PHE A 323 30.02 -14.87 -17.86
CA PHE A 323 30.85 -14.89 -19.06
C PHE A 323 32.11 -14.04 -18.92
N ASP A 324 32.01 -12.86 -18.29
CA ASP A 324 33.15 -11.94 -18.16
C ASP A 324 34.26 -12.54 -17.28
N VAL A 325 33.89 -13.29 -16.23
CA VAL A 325 34.84 -13.98 -15.35
C VAL A 325 35.52 -15.13 -16.10
N ARG A 326 34.75 -15.97 -16.80
CA ARG A 326 35.28 -17.06 -17.63
C ARG A 326 36.25 -16.55 -18.69
N ASN A 327 35.85 -15.51 -19.43
CA ASN A 327 36.70 -14.90 -20.44
C ASN A 327 37.97 -14.33 -19.83
N ARG A 328 37.86 -13.60 -18.71
CA ARG A 328 39.01 -13.00 -18.05
C ARG A 328 39.99 -14.03 -17.50
N ALA A 329 39.50 -15.13 -16.95
CA ALA A 329 40.32 -16.24 -16.50
C ALA A 329 41.06 -16.89 -17.66
N ALA A 330 40.36 -17.19 -18.77
CA ALA A 330 40.96 -17.78 -19.96
C ALA A 330 42.03 -16.87 -20.60
N GLU A 331 41.76 -15.56 -20.70
CA GLU A 331 42.73 -14.56 -21.15
C GLU A 331 43.98 -14.53 -20.25
N LEU A 332 43.78 -14.61 -18.92
CA LEU A 332 44.88 -14.59 -17.95
C LEU A 332 45.75 -15.85 -18.06
N THR A 333 45.13 -17.01 -18.26
CA THR A 333 45.82 -18.28 -18.52
C THR A 333 46.61 -18.22 -19.83
N LEU A 334 46.02 -17.70 -20.91
CA LEU A 334 46.70 -17.52 -22.19
C LEU A 334 47.90 -16.55 -22.09
N LYS A 335 47.72 -15.45 -21.36
CA LYS A 335 48.75 -14.43 -21.15
C LYS A 335 49.98 -14.98 -20.45
N HIS A 336 49.81 -15.86 -19.46
CA HIS A 336 50.90 -16.45 -18.67
C HIS A 336 51.19 -17.91 -19.04
N ALA A 337 50.74 -18.37 -20.21
CA ALA A 337 50.75 -19.78 -20.62
C ALA A 337 52.13 -20.47 -20.51
N GLY A 338 53.24 -19.73 -20.69
CA GLY A 338 54.59 -20.26 -20.55
C GLY A 338 54.91 -20.77 -19.13
N LEU A 339 54.32 -20.15 -18.10
CA LEU A 339 54.50 -20.54 -16.69
C LEU A 339 53.61 -21.73 -16.30
N PHE A 340 52.55 -21.99 -17.07
CA PHE A 340 51.55 -23.01 -16.78
C PHE A 340 51.75 -24.33 -17.54
N MET A 341 52.82 -24.46 -18.35
CA MET A 341 53.05 -25.65 -19.18
C MET A 341 53.14 -26.94 -18.36
N ALA A 342 53.69 -26.89 -17.13
CA ALA A 342 53.76 -28.03 -16.23
C ALA A 342 52.38 -28.47 -15.66
N HIS A 343 51.35 -27.64 -15.82
CA HIS A 343 49.98 -27.87 -15.34
C HIS A 343 48.96 -27.93 -16.48
N ALA A 344 49.41 -28.15 -17.72
CA ALA A 344 48.57 -28.16 -18.93
C ALA A 344 47.34 -29.09 -18.80
N GLU A 345 47.49 -30.27 -18.20
CA GLU A 345 46.40 -31.24 -18.02
C GLU A 345 45.20 -30.66 -17.23
N ALA A 346 45.46 -29.85 -16.20
CA ALA A 346 44.40 -29.23 -15.40
C ALA A 346 43.58 -28.21 -16.21
N PHE A 347 44.23 -27.44 -17.08
CA PHE A 347 43.54 -26.48 -17.94
C PHE A 347 42.80 -27.16 -19.08
N LEU A 348 43.38 -28.19 -19.69
CA LEU A 348 42.74 -28.98 -20.74
C LEU A 348 41.48 -29.68 -20.22
N GLY A 349 41.52 -30.24 -19.00
CA GLY A 349 40.36 -30.86 -18.36
C GLY A 349 39.20 -29.89 -18.05
N ALA A 350 39.50 -28.59 -17.91
CA ALA A 350 38.50 -27.55 -17.62
C ALA A 350 37.97 -26.82 -18.86
N ILE A 351 38.43 -27.16 -20.07
CA ILE A 351 37.98 -26.54 -21.34
C ILE A 351 36.47 -26.66 -21.59
N PRO A 352 35.78 -27.78 -21.28
CA PRO A 352 34.34 -27.90 -21.55
C PRO A 352 33.47 -26.82 -20.89
N GLU A 353 33.97 -26.16 -19.84
CA GLU A 353 33.27 -25.10 -19.11
C GLU A 353 33.36 -23.71 -19.81
N LEU A 354 34.23 -23.58 -20.82
CA LEU A 354 34.51 -22.32 -21.52
C LEU A 354 33.72 -22.17 -22.84
N PRO A 355 33.45 -20.93 -23.25
CA PRO A 355 32.94 -20.65 -24.59
C PRO A 355 33.86 -21.23 -25.68
N ALA A 356 33.26 -21.82 -26.73
CA ALA A 356 33.97 -22.59 -27.77
C ALA A 356 35.18 -21.86 -28.38
N GLY A 357 35.08 -20.55 -28.63
CA GLY A 357 36.19 -19.77 -29.18
C GLY A 357 37.42 -19.66 -28.25
N LEU A 358 37.21 -19.56 -26.94
CA LEU A 358 38.29 -19.49 -25.95
C LEU A 358 38.82 -20.88 -25.59
N GLY A 359 37.92 -21.86 -25.53
CA GLY A 359 38.28 -23.28 -25.38
C GLY A 359 39.19 -23.74 -26.51
N ALA A 360 38.90 -23.38 -27.76
CA ALA A 360 39.74 -23.65 -28.93
C ALA A 360 41.14 -22.99 -28.84
N ALA A 361 41.21 -21.74 -28.37
CA ALA A 361 42.47 -21.03 -28.20
C ALA A 361 43.36 -21.66 -27.12
N LEU A 362 42.77 -22.08 -26.00
CA LEU A 362 43.49 -22.79 -24.93
C LEU A 362 43.90 -24.20 -25.36
N ALA A 363 43.02 -24.96 -26.02
CA ALA A 363 43.33 -26.28 -26.58
C ALA A 363 44.54 -26.20 -27.51
N THR A 364 44.56 -25.23 -28.42
CA THR A 364 45.69 -25.00 -29.35
C THR A 364 46.98 -24.66 -28.60
N ARG A 365 46.90 -23.86 -27.53
CA ARG A 365 48.09 -23.38 -26.80
C ARG A 365 48.72 -24.44 -25.89
N PHE A 366 47.90 -25.32 -25.31
CA PHE A 366 48.30 -26.39 -24.38
C PHE A 366 48.36 -27.79 -25.03
N GLY A 367 47.99 -27.93 -26.30
CA GLY A 367 48.12 -29.18 -27.07
C GLY A 367 46.95 -30.16 -26.95
N GLY A 368 45.73 -29.68 -26.70
CA GLY A 368 44.49 -30.49 -26.63
C GLY A 368 43.62 -30.43 -27.89
N GLU A 369 42.58 -31.27 -27.94
CA GLU A 369 41.60 -31.29 -29.03
C GLU A 369 40.70 -30.04 -29.01
N VAL A 370 40.43 -29.47 -30.19
CA VAL A 370 39.61 -28.27 -30.35
C VAL A 370 38.12 -28.66 -30.31
N PRO A 371 37.30 -28.11 -29.38
CA PRO A 371 35.87 -28.40 -29.32
C PRO A 371 35.18 -27.94 -30.61
N VAL A 372 34.48 -28.87 -31.29
CA VAL A 372 33.61 -28.56 -32.44
C VAL A 372 32.26 -28.09 -31.91
N GLU A 373 31.69 -27.05 -32.52
CA GLU A 373 30.41 -26.46 -32.14
C GLU A 373 29.27 -27.48 -32.38
N ASP A 374 28.80 -28.15 -31.33
CA ASP A 374 27.59 -28.95 -31.42
C ASP A 374 26.38 -28.03 -31.60
N LEU A 375 25.70 -28.21 -32.73
CA LEU A 375 24.37 -27.70 -32.98
C LEU A 375 23.45 -28.24 -31.88
N LEU A 376 23.25 -27.47 -30.81
CA LEU A 376 22.36 -27.84 -29.70
C LEU A 376 21.01 -28.32 -30.26
N GLU A 377 20.66 -29.56 -29.91
CA GLU A 377 19.39 -30.22 -30.25
C GLU A 377 18.21 -29.28 -29.95
N ARG A 378 17.17 -29.34 -30.79
CA ARG A 378 15.92 -28.58 -30.58
C ARG A 378 15.42 -28.82 -29.15
N LYS A 379 15.40 -27.77 -28.32
CA LYS A 379 14.82 -27.78 -26.98
C LYS A 379 13.36 -28.21 -27.09
N GLU A 380 13.00 -29.34 -26.47
CA GLU A 380 11.60 -29.77 -26.35
C GLU A 380 10.91 -28.97 -25.25
N PHE A 381 9.67 -28.55 -25.50
CA PHE A 381 8.86 -27.74 -24.57
C PHE A 381 7.58 -28.49 -24.19
N PRO A 382 7.05 -28.30 -22.96
CA PRO A 382 5.80 -28.93 -22.54
C PRO A 382 4.59 -28.43 -23.35
N PRO A 383 3.54 -29.25 -23.53
CA PRO A 383 2.32 -28.86 -24.23
C PRO A 383 1.48 -27.86 -23.40
N LEU A 384 0.66 -27.07 -24.10
CA LEU A 384 -0.25 -26.11 -23.48
C LEU A 384 -1.44 -26.82 -22.77
N PRO A 385 -1.99 -26.24 -21.69
CA PRO A 385 -3.08 -26.84 -20.92
C PRO A 385 -4.42 -26.83 -21.67
N GLU A 386 -5.29 -27.81 -21.41
CA GLU A 386 -6.65 -27.87 -21.97
C GLU A 386 -7.61 -26.86 -21.31
N PRO A 387 -8.51 -26.21 -22.08
CA PRO A 387 -9.48 -25.27 -21.54
C PRO A 387 -10.64 -26.00 -20.82
N PRO A 388 -11.12 -25.50 -19.67
CA PRO A 388 -12.21 -26.12 -18.93
C PRO A 388 -13.58 -25.95 -19.61
N GLU A 389 -14.44 -26.95 -19.47
CA GLU A 389 -15.83 -26.96 -19.94
C GLU A 389 -16.71 -25.95 -19.16
N PRO A 390 -17.81 -25.45 -19.77
CA PRO A 390 -18.77 -24.59 -19.08
C PRO A 390 -19.65 -25.38 -18.09
N GLU A 391 -19.80 -24.83 -16.89
CA GLU A 391 -20.62 -25.42 -15.81
C GLU A 391 -21.96 -24.67 -15.66
N PRO A 392 -23.08 -25.36 -15.35
CA PRO A 392 -24.37 -24.72 -15.09
C PRO A 392 -24.36 -23.89 -13.80
N PHE A 393 -25.16 -22.83 -13.75
CA PHE A 393 -25.31 -22.01 -12.55
C PHE A 393 -26.11 -22.78 -11.47
N PRO A 394 -25.70 -22.77 -10.18
CA PRO A 394 -26.40 -23.53 -9.15
C PRO A 394 -27.81 -22.99 -8.83
N GLU A 395 -28.71 -23.88 -8.43
CA GLU A 395 -30.11 -23.56 -8.07
C GLU A 395 -30.23 -22.47 -6.99
N PRO A 396 -31.23 -21.55 -7.06
CA PRO A 396 -31.46 -20.51 -6.07
C PRO A 396 -31.57 -21.05 -4.63
N SER A 397 -31.05 -20.29 -3.66
CA SER A 397 -31.15 -20.65 -2.23
C SER A 397 -31.01 -19.42 -1.34
N ILE A 398 -31.87 -19.32 -0.32
CA ILE A 398 -31.78 -18.29 0.73
C ILE A 398 -30.76 -18.65 1.84
N VAL A 399 -30.37 -19.93 1.92
CA VAL A 399 -29.42 -20.43 2.91
C VAL A 399 -27.98 -20.05 2.53
N PRO A 400 -27.18 -19.53 3.48
CA PRO A 400 -25.76 -19.29 3.25
C PRO A 400 -25.05 -20.56 2.79
N SER A 401 -24.22 -20.45 1.76
CA SER A 401 -23.41 -21.56 1.25
C SER A 401 -21.94 -21.20 1.35
N GLY A 402 -21.06 -22.20 1.49
CA GLY A 402 -19.60 -22.02 1.39
C GLY A 402 -19.11 -21.77 -0.04
N LEU A 403 -20.02 -21.42 -0.95
CA LEU A 403 -19.70 -21.07 -2.33
C LEU A 403 -19.07 -19.67 -2.38
N ASP A 404 -18.47 -19.40 -3.52
CA ASP A 404 -17.96 -18.10 -3.90
C ASP A 404 -18.97 -16.97 -3.70
N GLU A 405 -18.48 -15.78 -3.32
CA GLU A 405 -19.30 -14.67 -2.86
C GLU A 405 -20.36 -14.26 -3.88
N TRP A 406 -20.00 -14.06 -5.15
CA TRP A 406 -20.95 -13.64 -6.18
C TRP A 406 -22.02 -14.70 -6.48
N ILE A 407 -21.67 -16.00 -6.42
CA ILE A 407 -22.62 -17.10 -6.60
C ILE A 407 -23.66 -17.03 -5.49
N ARG A 408 -23.21 -16.86 -4.25
CA ARG A 408 -24.10 -16.69 -3.10
C ARG A 408 -25.01 -15.46 -3.28
N LEU A 409 -24.48 -14.34 -3.76
CA LEU A 409 -25.26 -13.11 -3.96
C LEU A 409 -26.41 -13.30 -4.97
N GLU A 410 -26.13 -13.85 -6.15
CA GLU A 410 -27.14 -14.08 -7.21
C GLU A 410 -28.15 -15.17 -6.81
N ARG A 411 -27.70 -16.28 -6.20
CA ARG A 411 -28.59 -17.35 -5.72
C ARG A 411 -29.58 -16.85 -4.67
N TRP A 412 -29.11 -15.98 -3.78
CA TRP A 412 -29.93 -15.41 -2.72
C TRP A 412 -30.96 -14.44 -3.30
N LEU A 413 -30.57 -13.56 -4.22
CA LEU A 413 -31.50 -12.62 -4.87
C LEU A 413 -32.62 -13.36 -5.62
N ALA A 414 -32.26 -14.37 -6.41
CA ALA A 414 -33.21 -15.19 -7.15
C ALA A 414 -34.19 -15.91 -6.20
N ALA A 415 -33.68 -16.50 -5.12
CA ALA A 415 -34.50 -17.20 -4.13
C ALA A 415 -35.40 -16.25 -3.33
N PHE A 416 -34.90 -15.07 -2.98
CA PHE A 416 -35.66 -14.06 -2.25
C PHE A 416 -36.89 -13.59 -3.05
N VAL A 417 -36.69 -13.23 -4.33
CA VAL A 417 -37.79 -12.76 -5.19
C VAL A 417 -38.79 -13.88 -5.49
N ALA A 418 -38.30 -15.06 -5.89
CA ALA A 418 -39.18 -16.21 -6.17
C ALA A 418 -39.94 -16.67 -4.92
N GLY A 419 -39.30 -16.68 -3.75
CA GLY A 419 -39.90 -17.06 -2.48
C GLY A 419 -41.02 -16.11 -2.03
N ILE A 420 -40.91 -14.81 -2.29
CA ILE A 420 -41.99 -13.85 -2.02
C ILE A 420 -43.23 -14.17 -2.85
N HIS A 421 -43.05 -14.58 -4.10
CA HIS A 421 -44.17 -14.92 -4.98
C HIS A 421 -44.78 -16.29 -4.64
N ALA A 422 -43.94 -17.28 -4.32
CA ALA A 422 -44.36 -18.64 -4.01
C ALA A 422 -45.09 -18.73 -2.66
N ASP A 423 -44.45 -18.31 -1.57
CA ASP A 423 -45.05 -18.22 -0.23
C ASP A 423 -44.30 -17.16 0.61
N ARG A 424 -44.82 -15.94 0.57
CA ARG A 424 -44.28 -14.80 1.33
C ARG A 424 -44.21 -15.07 2.84
N ALA A 425 -45.15 -15.83 3.40
CA ALA A 425 -45.21 -16.08 4.84
C ALA A 425 -44.16 -17.11 5.26
N GLU A 426 -43.95 -18.15 4.45
CA GLU A 426 -42.86 -19.11 4.64
C GLU A 426 -41.49 -18.46 4.55
N LEU A 427 -41.21 -17.69 3.49
CA LEU A 427 -39.93 -17.01 3.35
C LEU A 427 -39.65 -16.04 4.52
N ARG A 428 -40.69 -15.31 4.97
CA ARG A 428 -40.60 -14.46 6.16
C ARG A 428 -40.17 -15.27 7.38
N ARG A 429 -40.80 -16.42 7.62
CA ARG A 429 -40.47 -17.32 8.75
C ARG A 429 -39.04 -17.86 8.65
N GLU A 430 -38.56 -18.17 7.45
CA GLU A 430 -37.17 -18.63 7.24
C GLU A 430 -36.13 -17.54 7.51
N LEU A 431 -36.44 -16.28 7.18
CA LEU A 431 -35.52 -15.15 7.36
C LEU A 431 -35.58 -14.53 8.76
N THR A 432 -36.63 -14.77 9.56
CA THR A 432 -36.75 -14.22 10.92
C THR A 432 -35.52 -14.53 11.81
N PRO A 433 -35.02 -15.78 11.92
CA PRO A 433 -33.86 -16.07 12.76
C PRO A 433 -32.59 -15.34 12.28
N TYR A 434 -32.44 -15.15 10.97
CA TYR A 434 -31.33 -14.38 10.41
C TYR A 434 -31.43 -12.91 10.82
N VAL A 435 -32.61 -12.29 10.71
CA VAL A 435 -32.82 -10.88 11.09
C VAL A 435 -32.65 -10.66 12.59
N GLU A 436 -33.16 -11.57 13.44
CA GLU A 436 -33.03 -11.48 14.91
C GLU A 436 -31.57 -11.60 15.39
N GLN A 437 -30.71 -12.29 14.63
CA GLN A 437 -29.29 -12.45 14.94
C GLN A 437 -28.44 -11.26 14.48
N GLN A 438 -28.91 -10.42 13.56
CA GLN A 438 -28.17 -9.25 13.11
C GLN A 438 -28.38 -8.08 14.08
N SER A 439 -27.30 -7.60 14.71
CA SER A 439 -27.36 -6.40 15.55
C SER A 439 -27.77 -5.15 14.75
N TYR A 440 -28.52 -4.26 15.39
CA TYR A 440 -28.98 -2.95 14.90
C TYR A 440 -27.86 -2.09 14.24
N TYR A 441 -26.59 -2.32 14.60
CA TYR A 441 -25.42 -1.56 14.14
C TYR A 441 -25.08 -1.65 12.64
N ARG A 442 -25.72 -2.50 11.83
CA ARG A 442 -25.61 -2.44 10.34
C ARG A 442 -26.65 -1.54 9.67
N GLN A 443 -27.60 -0.98 10.42
CA GLN A 443 -28.72 -0.21 9.85
C GLN A 443 -28.46 1.30 9.84
N VAL A 444 -27.36 1.78 10.44
CA VAL A 444 -27.09 3.21 10.70
C VAL A 444 -25.76 3.67 10.09
N ASP A 445 -25.27 2.98 9.06
CA ASP A 445 -24.22 3.57 8.21
C ASP A 445 -24.88 4.61 7.30
N ALA A 446 -24.25 5.78 7.12
CA ALA A 446 -24.80 6.87 6.32
C ALA A 446 -24.99 6.47 4.84
N ARG A 447 -24.40 5.33 4.41
CA ARG A 447 -24.47 4.79 3.05
C ARG A 447 -24.47 3.26 3.06
N ARG A 448 -25.17 2.63 2.11
CA ARG A 448 -25.14 1.18 1.88
C ARG A 448 -24.16 0.83 0.76
N THR A 449 -22.92 0.53 1.13
CA THR A 449 -21.83 0.28 0.18
C THR A 449 -21.63 -1.19 -0.20
N SER A 450 -22.22 -2.16 0.53
CA SER A 450 -22.00 -3.59 0.26
C SER A 450 -23.29 -4.37 -0.06
N PRO A 451 -23.24 -5.39 -0.95
CA PRO A 451 -24.40 -6.22 -1.26
C PRO A 451 -24.96 -6.96 -0.04
N ASP A 452 -24.10 -7.34 0.92
CA ASP A 452 -24.53 -7.97 2.17
C ASP A 452 -25.39 -7.03 3.03
N ALA A 453 -25.04 -5.75 3.12
CA ALA A 453 -25.87 -4.75 3.81
C ALA A 453 -27.23 -4.60 3.13
N TRP A 454 -27.28 -4.69 1.79
CA TRP A 454 -28.52 -4.69 1.03
C TRP A 454 -29.37 -5.94 1.27
N GLN A 455 -28.78 -7.14 1.27
CA GLN A 455 -29.50 -8.39 1.58
C GLN A 455 -30.08 -8.36 3.00
N THR A 456 -29.31 -7.88 3.98
CA THR A 456 -29.80 -7.67 5.35
C THR A 456 -30.98 -6.69 5.38
N THR A 457 -30.90 -5.60 4.61
CA THR A 457 -31.97 -4.60 4.50
C THR A 457 -33.25 -5.18 3.91
N LEU A 458 -33.14 -5.95 2.81
CA LEU A 458 -34.27 -6.62 2.18
C LEU A 458 -34.93 -7.65 3.10
N ALA A 459 -34.13 -8.45 3.82
CA ALA A 459 -34.63 -9.40 4.80
C ALA A 459 -35.34 -8.69 5.96
N ALA A 460 -34.77 -7.60 6.48
CA ALA A 460 -35.37 -6.80 7.55
C ALA A 460 -36.69 -6.17 7.12
N GLU A 461 -36.77 -5.58 5.93
CA GLU A 461 -38.00 -5.00 5.38
C GLU A 461 -39.10 -6.07 5.16
N LEU A 462 -38.74 -7.29 4.77
CA LEU A 462 -39.71 -8.39 4.66
C LEU A 462 -40.21 -8.89 6.03
N VAL A 463 -39.30 -9.05 6.99
CA VAL A 463 -39.58 -9.58 8.34
C VAL A 463 -40.30 -8.54 9.22
N SER A 464 -39.94 -7.27 9.10
CA SER A 464 -40.47 -6.15 9.86
C SER A 464 -40.71 -4.96 8.92
N PRO A 465 -41.80 -4.95 8.13
CA PRO A 465 -42.08 -3.86 7.19
C PRO A 465 -42.02 -2.49 7.87
N GLY A 466 -41.30 -1.55 7.25
CA GLY A 466 -41.04 -0.22 7.78
C GLY A 466 -39.92 -0.12 8.82
N SER A 467 -39.23 -1.21 9.18
CA SER A 467 -38.07 -1.16 10.08
C SER A 467 -36.86 -0.46 9.48
N VAL A 468 -36.82 -0.33 8.15
CA VAL A 468 -35.75 0.35 7.42
C VAL A 468 -36.20 1.79 7.14
N PRO A 469 -35.64 2.80 7.84
CA PRO A 469 -36.06 4.17 7.65
C PRO A 469 -35.74 4.67 6.23
N VAL A 470 -36.66 5.47 5.68
CA VAL A 470 -36.43 6.27 4.47
C VAL A 470 -35.91 7.63 4.93
N LEU A 471 -34.82 8.12 4.33
CA LEU A 471 -34.36 9.46 4.65
C LEU A 471 -35.41 10.49 4.22
N PRO A 472 -35.78 11.45 5.08
CA PRO A 472 -36.65 12.53 4.67
C PRO A 472 -35.96 13.43 3.63
N PRO A 473 -36.76 14.18 2.84
CA PRO A 473 -36.22 15.23 1.96
C PRO A 473 -35.29 16.17 2.73
N LEU A 474 -34.37 16.82 2.01
CA LEU A 474 -33.49 17.84 2.59
C LEU A 474 -34.31 18.93 3.29
N GLY A 475 -34.28 18.89 4.62
CA GLY A 475 -34.85 19.93 5.47
C GLY A 475 -33.82 21.01 5.78
N PRO A 476 -34.23 22.04 6.52
CA PRO A 476 -33.31 23.05 7.00
C PRO A 476 -32.28 22.43 7.93
N GLU A 477 -31.01 22.65 7.61
CA GLU A 477 -29.87 22.20 8.39
C GLU A 477 -29.46 23.29 9.36
N ARG A 478 -29.32 22.91 10.64
CA ARG A 478 -28.83 23.81 11.67
C ARG A 478 -27.38 23.52 11.95
N PHE A 479 -26.53 24.51 11.79
CA PHE A 479 -25.11 24.39 12.10
C PHE A 479 -24.63 25.60 12.90
N TRP A 480 -23.51 25.44 13.61
CA TRP A 480 -22.87 26.54 14.32
C TRP A 480 -21.88 27.25 13.40
N GLU A 481 -22.18 28.51 13.04
CA GLU A 481 -21.18 29.39 12.45
C GLU A 481 -20.14 29.69 13.53
N GLY A 482 -18.87 29.38 13.21
CA GLY A 482 -17.76 29.54 14.14
C GLY A 482 -17.47 31.00 14.51
N GLU A 483 -16.68 31.16 15.56
CA GLU A 483 -16.19 32.46 16.00
C GLU A 483 -15.32 33.10 14.91
N SER A 484 -15.43 34.42 14.73
CA SER A 484 -14.61 35.15 13.76
C SER A 484 -14.06 36.42 14.37
N TYR A 485 -12.92 36.86 13.85
CA TYR A 485 -12.12 37.95 14.42
C TYR A 485 -11.72 38.92 13.30
N SER A 486 -11.65 40.20 13.62
CA SER A 486 -11.03 41.22 12.79
C SER A 486 -10.20 42.13 13.68
N THR A 487 -9.01 42.51 13.24
CA THR A 487 -8.10 43.34 14.04
C THR A 487 -7.76 44.63 13.31
N GLN A 488 -7.66 45.71 14.08
CA GLN A 488 -7.20 47.01 13.62
C GLN A 488 -6.12 47.50 14.57
N VAL A 489 -4.99 47.90 14.00
CA VAL A 489 -3.82 48.38 14.76
C VAL A 489 -3.35 49.69 14.12
N LEU A 490 -3.43 50.78 14.89
CA LEU A 490 -3.20 52.14 14.40
C LEU A 490 -2.32 52.94 15.36
N ALA A 491 -1.40 53.75 14.83
CA ALA A 491 -0.68 54.73 15.64
C ALA A 491 -1.62 55.88 16.03
N VAL A 492 -1.61 56.24 17.32
CA VAL A 492 -2.48 57.27 17.90
C VAL A 492 -1.69 58.24 18.76
N THR A 493 -2.26 59.42 19.01
CA THR A 493 -1.72 60.34 20.02
C THR A 493 -1.97 59.78 21.42
N ARG A 494 -0.94 59.73 22.26
CA ARG A 494 -1.03 59.20 23.63
C ARG A 494 -2.12 59.95 24.41
N GLY A 495 -3.11 59.22 24.92
CA GLY A 495 -4.29 59.76 25.64
C GLY A 495 -5.51 60.09 24.77
N ALA A 496 -5.48 59.81 23.47
CA ALA A 496 -6.67 59.92 22.62
C ALA A 496 -7.67 58.79 22.90
N GLU A 497 -8.97 59.10 22.81
CA GLU A 497 -10.04 58.09 22.92
C GLU A 497 -10.05 57.18 21.69
N ILE A 498 -10.12 55.86 21.90
CA ILE A 498 -10.16 54.87 20.82
C ILE A 498 -11.60 54.71 20.38
N ALA A 499 -11.93 55.18 19.17
CA ALA A 499 -13.22 54.89 18.55
C ALA A 499 -13.17 53.55 17.81
N PRO A 500 -14.19 52.68 17.94
CA PRO A 500 -14.27 51.48 17.13
C PRO A 500 -14.45 51.84 15.64
N PRO A 501 -13.98 51.01 14.71
CA PRO A 501 -14.06 51.28 13.28
C PRO A 501 -15.51 51.42 12.78
N GLU A 502 -15.79 52.39 11.90
CA GLU A 502 -17.11 52.56 11.27
C GLU A 502 -17.51 51.39 10.36
N GLN A 503 -16.53 50.63 9.85
CA GLN A 503 -16.74 49.55 8.89
C GLN A 503 -16.00 48.28 9.32
N THR A 504 -16.76 47.25 9.70
CA THR A 504 -16.24 45.97 10.17
C THR A 504 -16.24 44.96 9.02
N TYR A 505 -15.06 44.46 8.64
CA TYR A 505 -14.96 43.40 7.64
C TYR A 505 -15.06 42.02 8.32
N ARG A 506 -16.06 41.25 7.94
CA ARG A 506 -16.25 39.88 8.41
C ARG A 506 -15.66 38.90 7.39
N GLY A 507 -14.55 38.25 7.73
CA GLY A 507 -14.09 37.08 7.00
C GLY A 507 -14.98 35.89 7.36
N ILE A 508 -15.82 35.43 6.43
CA ILE A 508 -16.59 34.19 6.62
C ILE A 508 -15.62 33.02 6.42
N THR A 509 -15.17 32.41 7.52
CA THR A 509 -14.39 31.18 7.47
C THR A 509 -15.35 30.01 7.28
N ILE A 510 -15.50 29.53 6.05
CA ILE A 510 -16.24 28.29 5.76
C ILE A 510 -15.31 27.12 6.09
N SER A 511 -15.51 26.49 7.25
CA SER A 511 -14.81 25.27 7.63
C SER A 511 -15.46 24.07 6.94
N PHE A 512 -14.68 23.40 6.08
CA PHE A 512 -14.92 22.07 5.48
C PHE A 512 -16.21 21.87 4.65
N GLY A 513 -16.12 22.10 3.34
CA GLY A 513 -17.11 21.64 2.37
C GLY A 513 -17.22 22.59 1.17
N HIS A 514 -17.54 22.06 0.00
CA HIS A 514 -17.85 22.88 -1.18
C HIS A 514 -18.94 23.92 -0.83
N PRO A 515 -19.01 25.08 -1.52
CA PRO A 515 -20.14 25.99 -1.34
C PRO A 515 -21.44 25.27 -1.72
N GLU A 516 -22.20 24.85 -0.71
CA GLU A 516 -23.51 24.25 -0.91
C GLU A 516 -24.45 25.33 -1.46
N ARG A 517 -25.20 24.98 -2.51
CA ARG A 517 -26.21 25.89 -3.06
C ARG A 517 -27.44 25.84 -2.17
N GLY A 518 -27.95 27.01 -1.82
CA GLY A 518 -29.09 27.15 -0.93
C GLY A 518 -29.21 28.57 -0.41
N HIS A 519 -30.06 28.77 0.58
CA HIS A 519 -30.26 30.06 1.22
C HIS A 519 -30.31 29.90 2.74
N TYR A 520 -29.79 30.91 3.44
CA TYR A 520 -29.95 31.00 4.89
C TYR A 520 -31.36 31.43 5.22
N LEU A 521 -31.90 30.87 6.30
CA LEU A 521 -33.24 31.19 6.78
C LEU A 521 -33.20 32.40 7.72
N ASP A 522 -34.32 33.12 7.79
CA ASP A 522 -34.47 34.33 8.62
C ASP A 522 -34.63 34.04 10.13
N ASP A 523 -34.38 32.81 10.58
CA ASP A 523 -34.38 32.38 12.00
C ASP A 523 -32.98 32.40 12.65
N ASP A 524 -31.98 32.95 11.96
CA ASP A 524 -30.62 33.12 12.46
C ASP A 524 -30.57 34.00 13.74
N ALA A 525 -29.74 33.60 14.71
CA ALA A 525 -29.43 34.48 15.84
C ALA A 525 -28.75 35.78 15.35
N PRO A 526 -29.10 36.96 15.91
CA PRO A 526 -28.55 38.24 15.45
C PRO A 526 -27.02 38.24 15.56
N VAL A 527 -26.35 38.87 14.59
CA VAL A 527 -24.89 39.04 14.64
C VAL A 527 -24.55 39.89 15.85
N ARG A 528 -23.80 39.31 16.78
CA ARG A 528 -23.18 40.03 17.88
C ARG A 528 -21.76 40.44 17.48
N SER A 529 -21.37 41.66 17.82
CA SER A 529 -20.03 42.18 17.57
C SER A 529 -19.52 42.88 18.81
N ILE A 530 -18.44 42.36 19.37
CA ILE A 530 -17.82 42.87 20.58
C ILE A 530 -16.48 43.50 20.17
N ALA A 531 -16.29 44.77 20.47
CA ALA A 531 -15.03 45.49 20.22
C ALA A 531 -14.18 45.46 21.49
N ILE A 532 -12.95 44.94 21.41
CA ILE A 532 -11.99 44.87 22.49
C ILE A 532 -10.85 45.83 22.17
N THR A 533 -10.66 46.86 23.00
CA THR A 533 -9.72 47.95 22.71
C THR A 533 -8.70 48.15 23.81
N TRP A 534 -7.44 48.37 23.44
CA TRP A 534 -6.35 48.75 24.35
C TRP A 534 -5.26 49.53 23.63
N THR A 535 -4.33 50.10 24.39
CA THR A 535 -3.14 50.78 23.85
C THR A 535 -1.85 50.03 24.15
N SER A 536 -0.81 50.35 23.39
CA SER A 536 0.55 49.87 23.64
C SER A 536 1.13 50.34 24.97
N ASP A 537 0.54 51.33 25.65
CA ASP A 537 1.01 51.80 26.96
C ASP A 537 0.41 51.01 28.12
N GLU A 538 -0.77 50.43 27.94
CA GLU A 538 -1.49 49.71 29.00
C GLU A 538 -1.45 48.19 28.80
N GLY A 539 -1.46 47.72 27.54
CA GLY A 539 -1.41 46.31 27.17
C GLY A 539 -2.79 45.62 27.14
N PRO A 540 -2.85 44.35 26.68
CA PRO A 540 -4.11 43.62 26.50
C PRO A 540 -4.81 43.24 27.80
N SER A 541 -4.12 43.23 28.93
CA SER A 541 -4.68 42.91 30.25
C SER A 541 -5.61 44.00 30.79
N THR A 542 -5.50 45.23 30.28
CA THR A 542 -6.36 46.37 30.62
C THR A 542 -7.42 46.66 29.55
N ALA A 543 -7.56 45.79 28.54
CA ALA A 543 -8.46 46.04 27.43
C ALA A 543 -9.92 46.20 27.88
N GLU A 544 -10.64 47.10 27.20
CA GLU A 544 -12.08 47.28 27.39
C GLU A 544 -12.85 46.56 26.29
N ALA A 545 -13.78 45.69 26.67
CA ALA A 545 -14.73 45.08 25.73
C ALA A 545 -16.04 45.86 25.71
N ARG A 546 -16.57 46.16 24.52
CA ARG A 546 -17.86 46.85 24.34
C ARG A 546 -18.71 46.19 23.26
N GLU A 547 -20.01 46.09 23.50
CA GLU A 547 -21.00 45.64 22.53
C GLU A 547 -22.07 46.73 22.41
N ASN A 548 -22.34 47.23 21.20
CA ASN A 548 -23.30 48.32 20.96
C ASN A 548 -23.09 49.58 21.84
N GLY A 549 -21.84 49.83 22.28
CA GLY A 549 -21.48 50.96 23.13
C GLY A 549 -21.56 50.67 24.64
N GLU A 550 -22.10 49.54 25.07
CA GLU A 550 -22.13 49.11 26.48
C GLU A 550 -20.92 48.26 26.84
N GLN A 551 -20.38 48.44 28.05
CA GLN A 551 -19.21 47.69 28.51
C GLN A 551 -19.57 46.25 28.87
N VAL A 552 -18.82 45.29 28.32
CA VAL A 552 -18.98 43.86 28.55
C VAL A 552 -17.87 43.37 29.48
N PRO A 553 -18.16 42.48 30.46
CA PRO A 553 -17.13 41.90 31.30
C PRO A 553 -16.05 41.19 30.47
N TYR A 554 -14.80 41.57 30.68
CA TYR A 554 -13.63 41.05 29.96
C TYR A 554 -12.51 40.72 30.95
N ARG A 555 -11.76 39.64 30.67
CA ARG A 555 -10.56 39.27 31.42
C ARG A 555 -9.65 38.37 30.60
N ASN A 556 -8.36 38.71 30.52
CA ASN A 556 -7.29 37.86 29.96
C ASN A 556 -7.64 37.22 28.59
N GLY A 557 -8.18 37.99 27.65
CA GLY A 557 -8.55 37.49 26.32
C GLY A 557 -9.97 36.93 26.20
N TRP A 558 -10.71 36.83 27.30
CA TRP A 558 -12.07 36.26 27.33
C TRP A 558 -13.13 37.32 27.61
N VAL A 559 -14.26 37.24 26.91
CA VAL A 559 -15.42 38.13 27.09
C VAL A 559 -16.65 37.34 27.53
N SER A 560 -17.51 37.98 28.32
CA SER A 560 -18.81 37.43 28.69
C SER A 560 -19.80 37.53 27.54
N LEU A 561 -20.47 36.43 27.21
CA LEU A 561 -21.56 36.41 26.23
C LEU A 561 -22.92 36.58 26.89
N THR A 562 -23.04 36.39 28.21
CA THR A 562 -24.30 36.50 28.96
C THR A 562 -24.37 37.74 29.85
N GLY A 563 -23.26 38.50 29.97
CA GLY A 563 -23.12 39.61 30.90
C GLY A 563 -22.70 39.19 32.32
N ALA A 564 -22.53 37.90 32.59
CA ALA A 564 -21.98 37.40 33.85
C ALA A 564 -20.47 37.73 33.98
N PRO A 565 -19.92 37.87 35.20
CA PRO A 565 -18.49 38.11 35.40
C PRO A 565 -17.62 36.98 34.85
N VAL A 566 -16.52 37.32 34.18
CA VAL A 566 -15.50 36.34 33.74
C VAL A 566 -14.54 36.07 34.91
N ASP A 567 -14.65 34.90 35.55
CA ASP A 567 -13.73 34.45 36.59
C ASP A 567 -12.64 33.49 36.06
N GLU A 568 -11.61 33.25 36.88
CA GLU A 568 -10.43 32.46 36.52
C GLU A 568 -10.74 30.97 36.35
N ALA A 569 -11.81 30.47 37.00
CA ALA A 569 -12.26 29.09 36.88
C ALA A 569 -13.02 28.86 35.57
N VAL A 570 -13.81 29.84 35.12
CA VAL A 570 -14.60 29.82 33.89
C VAL A 570 -13.69 29.93 32.65
N ALA A 571 -12.69 30.81 32.65
CA ALA A 571 -11.71 30.91 31.55
C ALA A 571 -10.89 29.62 31.39
N ARG A 572 -10.41 29.04 32.50
CA ARG A 572 -9.62 27.80 32.52
C ARG A 572 -10.43 26.55 32.17
N ALA A 573 -11.74 26.54 32.44
CA ALA A 573 -12.64 25.47 32.02
C ALA A 573 -12.96 25.52 30.52
N ALA A 574 -12.98 26.71 29.92
CA ALA A 574 -13.20 26.91 28.48
C ALA A 574 -11.98 26.51 27.63
N GLU A 575 -10.76 26.79 28.10
CA GLU A 575 -9.48 26.36 27.50
C GLU A 575 -9.38 24.83 27.31
N MET A 576 -9.93 24.04 28.24
CA MET A 576 -9.88 22.57 28.18
C MET A 576 -10.85 21.95 27.14
N ARG A 577 -11.75 22.75 26.54
CA ARG A 577 -12.85 22.24 25.69
C ARG A 577 -12.43 21.97 24.23
N TRP A 578 -11.29 22.51 23.77
CA TRP A 578 -10.76 22.32 22.40
C TRP A 578 -10.30 20.88 22.07
N ASN A 579 -10.19 20.00 23.07
CA ASN A 579 -9.83 18.58 22.87
C ASN A 579 -11.03 17.63 22.69
N ARG A 580 -12.25 18.14 22.48
CA ARG A 580 -13.44 17.33 22.16
C ARG A 580 -13.99 17.71 20.79
N PHE A 581 -13.47 17.09 19.74
CA PHE A 581 -14.18 17.00 18.47
C PHE A 581 -15.21 15.87 18.58
N HIS A 582 -16.47 16.18 18.25
CA HIS A 582 -17.67 15.34 18.29
C HIS A 582 -18.48 15.34 19.59
N ASP A 583 -19.16 16.45 19.87
CA ASP A 583 -20.51 16.41 20.47
C ASP A 583 -21.30 17.62 19.93
N ASP A 584 -22.39 17.33 19.20
CA ASP A 584 -23.31 18.30 18.58
C ASP A 584 -24.31 18.92 19.58
N GLU A 585 -24.13 18.73 20.88
CA GLU A 585 -25.03 19.26 21.91
C GLU A 585 -24.51 20.60 22.49
N GLU A 586 -25.29 21.65 22.20
CA GLU A 586 -25.37 22.96 22.88
C GLU A 586 -24.04 23.70 23.15
N ARG A 587 -23.55 24.45 22.15
CA ARG A 587 -22.59 25.56 22.36
C ARG A 587 -23.30 26.85 22.80
N HIS A 588 -24.05 26.81 23.90
CA HIS A 588 -24.25 28.01 24.70
C HIS A 588 -23.03 28.18 25.61
N ALA A 589 -21.95 28.77 25.06
CA ALA A 589 -20.83 29.17 25.89
C ALA A 589 -21.18 30.49 26.57
N ASP A 590 -21.06 30.55 27.90
CA ASP A 590 -21.29 31.80 28.67
C ASP A 590 -20.17 32.82 28.45
N VAL A 591 -19.01 32.38 27.94
CA VAL A 591 -17.83 33.18 27.62
C VAL A 591 -17.28 32.81 26.25
N GLY A 592 -16.63 33.77 25.59
CA GLY A 592 -15.97 33.60 24.30
C GLY A 592 -14.50 34.03 24.35
N GLU A 593 -13.63 33.31 23.64
CA GLU A 593 -12.20 33.67 23.53
C GLU A 593 -12.05 34.75 22.48
N ALA A 594 -12.05 36.01 22.90
CA ALA A 594 -12.02 37.17 22.01
C ALA A 594 -10.63 37.51 21.47
N MET A 595 -9.56 37.09 22.16
CA MET A 595 -8.17 37.36 21.76
C MET A 595 -7.29 36.11 21.83
N PRO A 596 -7.56 35.10 20.98
CA PRO A 596 -6.71 33.92 20.90
C PRO A 596 -5.31 34.26 20.37
N ASP A 597 -4.32 33.43 20.68
CA ASP A 597 -2.91 33.64 20.34
C ASP A 597 -2.70 33.96 18.85
N PHE A 598 -3.35 33.22 17.95
CA PHE A 598 -3.22 33.43 16.50
C PHE A 598 -3.74 34.81 16.03
N THR A 599 -4.69 35.40 16.75
CA THR A 599 -5.19 36.76 16.47
C THR A 599 -4.21 37.80 16.99
N LEU A 600 -3.65 37.58 18.19
CA LEU A 600 -2.71 38.49 18.82
C LEU A 600 -1.32 38.47 18.15
N ASP A 601 -0.90 37.36 17.57
CA ASP A 601 0.35 37.25 16.83
C ASP A 601 0.44 38.31 15.71
N GLY A 602 -0.59 38.41 14.87
CA GLY A 602 -0.65 39.41 13.81
C GLY A 602 -0.77 40.85 14.35
N VAL A 603 -1.41 41.05 15.50
CA VAL A 603 -1.46 42.35 16.18
C VAL A 603 -0.06 42.78 16.61
N TYR A 604 0.69 41.91 17.27
CA TYR A 604 2.02 42.20 17.78
C TYR A 604 3.04 42.43 16.67
N GLU A 605 2.96 41.66 15.58
CA GLU A 605 3.75 41.93 14.36
C GLU A 605 3.48 43.34 13.84
N ARG A 606 2.20 43.73 13.74
CA ARG A 606 1.83 45.06 13.27
C ARG A 606 2.24 46.18 14.24
N MET A 607 2.22 45.93 15.55
CA MET A 607 2.72 46.88 16.55
C MET A 607 4.24 47.09 16.42
N ALA A 608 5.00 46.02 16.17
CA ALA A 608 6.44 46.11 15.92
C ALA A 608 6.74 46.93 14.65
N GLU A 609 5.96 46.71 13.57
CA GLU A 609 6.07 47.50 12.34
C GLU A 609 5.79 49.00 12.55
N LEU A 610 4.88 49.33 13.46
CA LEU A 610 4.55 50.71 13.83
C LEU A 610 5.53 51.34 14.82
N GLY A 611 6.56 50.60 15.27
CA GLY A 611 7.66 51.12 16.08
C GLY A 611 7.53 50.90 17.60
N VAL A 612 6.64 50.01 18.05
CA VAL A 612 6.57 49.61 19.47
C VAL A 612 7.77 48.73 19.82
N HIS A 613 8.41 48.98 20.97
CA HIS A 613 9.64 48.30 21.34
C HIS A 613 9.42 46.79 21.60
N PRO A 614 10.26 45.87 21.07
CA PRO A 614 10.08 44.43 21.21
C PRO A 614 9.93 43.93 22.66
N ALA A 615 10.72 44.46 23.59
CA ALA A 615 10.62 44.08 25.02
C ALA A 615 9.26 44.42 25.64
N ARG A 616 8.54 45.44 25.14
CA ARG A 616 7.19 45.78 25.59
C ARG A 616 6.16 44.83 24.99
N ILE A 617 6.33 44.45 23.72
CA ILE A 617 5.53 43.43 23.06
C ILE A 617 5.68 42.07 23.79
N GLU A 618 6.90 41.69 24.18
CA GLU A 618 7.14 40.50 24.99
C GLU A 618 6.46 40.56 26.36
N ALA A 619 6.49 41.73 27.03
CA ALA A 619 5.79 41.93 28.29
C ALA A 619 4.26 41.80 28.14
N MET A 620 3.69 42.34 27.06
CA MET A 620 2.27 42.19 26.71
C MET A 620 1.90 40.73 26.44
N ARG A 621 2.73 40.01 25.67
CA ARG A 621 2.55 38.58 25.37
C ARG A 621 2.62 37.72 26.65
N ALA A 622 3.46 38.10 27.59
CA ALA A 622 3.56 37.43 28.90
C ALA A 622 2.41 37.78 29.86
N GLY A 623 1.48 38.68 29.48
CA GLY A 623 0.37 39.13 30.33
C GLY A 623 0.80 39.94 31.55
N GLY A 624 2.04 40.44 31.57
CA GLY A 624 2.63 41.21 32.67
C GLY A 624 2.40 42.73 32.54
N PRO A 625 2.81 43.52 33.54
CA PRO A 625 2.77 44.98 33.45
C PRO A 625 3.70 45.47 32.33
N VAL A 626 3.17 46.31 31.45
CA VAL A 626 3.94 46.89 30.34
C VAL A 626 4.94 47.91 30.91
N PRO A 627 6.24 47.85 30.52
CA PRO A 627 7.23 48.87 30.88
C PRO A 627 6.79 50.29 30.45
N PRO A 628 7.41 51.39 30.93
CA PRO A 628 7.15 52.72 30.38
C PRO A 628 7.73 52.87 28.95
N PRO A 629 7.14 53.70 28.08
CA PRO A 629 7.58 53.84 26.68
C PRO A 629 8.89 54.63 26.60
N GLY A 630 9.66 54.39 25.54
CA GLY A 630 10.81 55.26 25.22
C GLY A 630 10.38 56.69 24.89
N ASP A 631 11.31 57.64 24.99
CA ASP A 631 11.04 59.09 24.81
C ASP A 631 10.39 59.43 23.45
N ASP A 632 10.70 58.65 22.40
CA ASP A 632 10.19 58.82 21.03
C ASP A 632 9.30 57.64 20.54
N GLU A 633 8.89 56.73 21.43
CA GLU A 633 8.11 55.54 21.04
C GLU A 633 6.63 55.90 20.76
N PRO A 634 6.08 55.56 19.57
CA PRO A 634 4.70 55.87 19.23
C PRO A 634 3.72 55.05 20.07
N CYS A 635 2.60 55.68 20.47
CA CYS A 635 1.49 54.96 21.08
C CYS A 635 0.65 54.31 19.99
N VAL A 636 0.35 53.01 20.13
CA VAL A 636 -0.45 52.25 19.16
C VAL A 636 -1.74 51.78 19.84
N ALA A 637 -2.88 52.08 19.22
CA ALA A 637 -4.18 51.56 19.63
C ALA A 637 -4.48 50.27 18.87
N VAL A 638 -5.00 49.28 19.58
CA VAL A 638 -5.47 48.01 19.03
C VAL A 638 -6.98 47.91 19.27
N THR A 639 -7.71 47.49 18.24
CA THR A 639 -9.11 47.08 18.34
C THR A 639 -9.25 45.67 17.76
N VAL A 640 -9.75 44.73 18.56
CA VAL A 640 -10.15 43.40 18.11
C VAL A 640 -11.67 43.34 18.08
N MET A 641 -12.23 43.14 16.90
CA MET A 641 -13.65 42.90 16.69
C MET A 641 -13.88 41.40 16.73
N TYR A 642 -14.56 40.96 17.79
CA TYR A 642 -14.91 39.57 18.03
C TYR A 642 -16.38 39.32 17.68
N PHE A 643 -16.62 38.29 16.87
CA PHE A 643 -17.94 37.80 16.50
C PHE A 643 -18.12 36.41 17.12
N PRO A 644 -18.94 36.28 18.18
CA PRO A 644 -19.21 35.00 18.83
C PRO A 644 -19.83 33.98 17.89
N ALA A 645 -19.66 32.70 18.21
CA ALA A 645 -20.31 31.61 17.49
C ALA A 645 -21.83 31.75 17.61
N ARG A 646 -22.53 31.44 16.53
CA ARG A 646 -24.00 31.50 16.50
C ARG A 646 -24.59 30.38 15.69
N GLN A 647 -25.78 29.95 16.07
CA GLN A 647 -26.52 28.96 15.32
C GLN A 647 -27.11 29.59 14.07
N ARG A 648 -26.94 28.92 12.94
CA ARG A 648 -27.54 29.29 11.65
C ARG A 648 -28.39 28.17 11.12
N SER A 649 -29.44 28.55 10.40
CA SER A 649 -30.25 27.63 9.63
C SER A 649 -29.98 27.86 8.15
N PHE A 650 -29.62 26.80 7.45
CA PHE A 650 -29.42 26.81 6.00
C PHE A 650 -30.41 25.86 5.36
N GLN A 651 -31.10 26.32 4.33
CA GLN A 651 -31.94 25.49 3.49
C GLN A 651 -31.17 25.16 2.22
N PRO A 652 -30.70 23.91 2.06
CA PRO A 652 -30.12 23.45 0.81
C PRO A 652 -31.13 23.54 -0.33
N ASP A 653 -30.66 23.83 -1.54
CA ASP A 653 -31.46 23.71 -2.75
C ASP A 653 -31.91 22.25 -2.95
N PRO A 654 -33.12 22.01 -3.50
CA PRO A 654 -33.56 20.66 -3.84
C PRO A 654 -32.57 19.97 -4.78
N LEU A 655 -32.25 18.70 -4.50
CA LEU A 655 -31.43 17.88 -5.38
C LEU A 655 -32.19 17.52 -6.66
N PRO A 656 -31.49 17.30 -7.79
CA PRO A 656 -32.07 16.64 -8.95
C PRO A 656 -32.73 15.31 -8.55
N GLU A 657 -33.84 14.95 -9.21
CA GLU A 657 -34.66 13.78 -8.86
C GLU A 657 -33.84 12.48 -8.73
N ALA A 658 -32.88 12.25 -9.62
CA ALA A 658 -32.00 11.08 -9.56
C ALA A 658 -31.07 11.07 -8.33
N GLU A 659 -30.56 12.23 -7.93
CA GLU A 659 -29.69 12.36 -6.75
C GLU A 659 -30.51 12.24 -5.45
N GLU A 660 -31.71 12.82 -5.42
CA GLU A 660 -32.65 12.67 -4.31
C GLU A 660 -33.09 11.20 -4.13
N TRP A 661 -33.40 10.50 -5.23
CA TRP A 661 -33.70 9.07 -5.17
C TRP A 661 -32.51 8.27 -4.60
N ARG A 662 -31.27 8.55 -5.04
CA ARG A 662 -30.09 7.89 -4.49
C ARG A 662 -29.92 8.14 -2.99
N ARG A 663 -30.10 9.39 -2.55
CA ARG A 663 -30.05 9.79 -1.14
C ARG A 663 -31.05 9.00 -0.31
N GLN A 664 -32.33 8.98 -0.72
CA GLN A 664 -33.40 8.27 0.00
C GLN A 664 -33.12 6.76 0.15
N HIS A 665 -32.36 6.20 -0.79
CA HIS A 665 -31.95 4.79 -0.80
C HIS A 665 -30.61 4.50 -0.12
N LEU A 666 -29.94 5.54 0.42
CA LEU A 666 -28.58 5.45 0.96
C LEU A 666 -27.56 4.92 -0.06
N LEU A 667 -27.81 5.14 -1.35
CA LEU A 667 -26.85 4.80 -2.40
C LEU A 667 -25.67 5.78 -2.35
N PRO A 668 -24.42 5.31 -2.44
CA PRO A 668 -23.25 6.19 -2.47
C PRO A 668 -23.31 7.17 -3.63
N HIS A 669 -22.62 8.31 -3.55
CA HIS A 669 -22.48 9.20 -4.69
C HIS A 669 -21.74 8.47 -5.84
N PRO A 670 -22.10 8.67 -7.14
CA PRO A 670 -21.46 7.96 -8.25
C PRO A 670 -19.94 8.07 -8.25
N ASN A 671 -19.37 9.21 -7.80
CA ASN A 671 -17.92 9.44 -7.71
C ASN A 671 -17.20 8.72 -6.54
N MET A 672 -17.93 7.95 -5.73
CA MET A 672 -17.40 7.24 -4.57
C MET A 672 -17.27 5.73 -4.80
N ILE A 673 -17.84 5.18 -5.87
CA ILE A 673 -17.88 3.74 -6.13
C ILE A 673 -17.72 3.43 -7.61
N SER A 674 -17.10 2.29 -7.90
CA SER A 674 -16.83 1.86 -9.28
C SER A 674 -18.14 1.67 -10.07
N PRO A 675 -18.17 2.01 -11.37
CA PRO A 675 -19.35 1.87 -12.24
C PRO A 675 -20.09 0.53 -12.14
N LEU A 676 -19.37 -0.59 -12.21
CA LEU A 676 -19.98 -1.93 -12.11
C LEU A 676 -20.51 -2.23 -10.71
N HIS A 677 -19.85 -1.72 -9.66
CA HIS A 677 -20.36 -1.86 -8.30
C HIS A 677 -21.63 -1.03 -8.09
N ASP A 678 -21.65 0.21 -8.59
CA ASP A 678 -22.82 1.08 -8.58
C ASP A 678 -24.03 0.43 -9.27
N PHE A 679 -23.80 -0.12 -10.47
CA PHE A 679 -24.82 -0.86 -11.21
C PHE A 679 -25.38 -2.06 -10.42
N LEU A 680 -24.52 -2.78 -9.69
CA LEU A 680 -24.96 -3.86 -8.81
C LEU A 680 -25.85 -3.34 -7.67
N LEU A 681 -25.49 -2.23 -7.02
CA LEU A 681 -26.28 -1.65 -5.92
C LEU A 681 -27.63 -1.12 -6.41
N HIS A 682 -27.73 -0.60 -7.64
CA HIS A 682 -29.00 -0.23 -8.25
C HIS A 682 -30.01 -1.38 -8.30
N ARG A 683 -29.55 -2.61 -8.59
CA ARG A 683 -30.41 -3.80 -8.58
C ARG A 683 -31.00 -4.08 -7.20
N TYR A 684 -30.22 -3.89 -6.13
CA TYR A 684 -30.73 -4.07 -4.78
C TYR A 684 -31.73 -2.97 -4.39
N ALA A 685 -31.46 -1.72 -4.78
CA ALA A 685 -32.33 -0.59 -4.50
C ALA A 685 -33.71 -0.74 -5.15
N GLU A 686 -33.79 -1.13 -6.43
CA GLU A 686 -35.08 -1.32 -7.10
C GLU A 686 -35.88 -2.51 -6.53
N ILE A 687 -35.21 -3.57 -6.05
CA ILE A 687 -35.86 -4.71 -5.41
C ILE A 687 -36.47 -4.27 -4.07
N LEU A 688 -35.79 -3.39 -3.33
CA LEU A 688 -36.33 -2.82 -2.09
C LEU A 688 -37.58 -1.98 -2.36
N ASP A 689 -37.57 -1.14 -3.40
CA ASP A 689 -38.73 -0.35 -3.82
C ASP A 689 -39.91 -1.24 -4.24
N ALA A 690 -39.65 -2.24 -5.08
CA ALA A 690 -40.67 -3.19 -5.53
C ALA A 690 -41.21 -4.05 -4.38
N LEU A 691 -40.38 -4.40 -3.40
CA LEU A 691 -40.79 -5.11 -2.19
C LEU A 691 -41.78 -4.27 -1.37
N ARG A 692 -41.47 -2.97 -1.17
CA ARG A 692 -42.30 -2.01 -0.43
C ARG A 692 -43.62 -1.73 -1.14
N ALA A 693 -43.58 -1.58 -2.46
CA ALA A 693 -44.77 -1.36 -3.28
C ALA A 693 -45.62 -2.64 -3.49
N GLY A 694 -45.10 -3.82 -3.14
CA GLY A 694 -45.78 -5.10 -3.40
C GLY A 694 -45.88 -5.41 -4.89
N THR A 695 -44.89 -4.96 -5.68
CA THR A 695 -44.86 -5.06 -7.14
C THR A 695 -43.80 -6.00 -7.68
N LEU A 696 -43.08 -6.74 -6.82
CA LEU A 696 -42.06 -7.70 -7.24
C LEU A 696 -42.57 -8.69 -8.31
N PRO A 697 -41.77 -8.97 -9.36
CA PRO A 697 -42.09 -10.00 -10.35
C PRO A 697 -41.96 -11.41 -9.75
N PRO A 698 -42.53 -12.44 -10.40
CA PRO A 698 -42.42 -13.82 -9.94
C PRO A 698 -41.00 -14.38 -10.00
N VAL A 699 -40.17 -13.86 -10.92
CA VAL A 699 -38.78 -14.28 -11.14
C VAL A 699 -37.92 -13.07 -11.53
N LEU A 700 -36.63 -13.12 -11.20
CA LEU A 700 -35.63 -12.19 -11.76
C LEU A 700 -35.21 -12.68 -13.15
N LEU A 701 -35.19 -11.77 -14.12
CA LEU A 701 -34.72 -12.03 -15.48
C LEU A 701 -33.22 -12.31 -15.52
N ALA A 702 -32.43 -11.61 -14.70
CA ALA A 702 -30.98 -11.63 -14.84
C ALA A 702 -30.26 -12.84 -14.24
N THR A 703 -30.94 -13.73 -13.50
CA THR A 703 -30.29 -14.86 -12.83
C THR A 703 -29.51 -15.71 -13.85
N PRO A 704 -28.19 -15.90 -13.72
CA PRO A 704 -27.41 -16.59 -14.75
C PRO A 704 -27.91 -18.02 -15.03
N THR A 705 -27.76 -18.48 -16.28
CA THR A 705 -27.94 -19.89 -16.63
C THR A 705 -26.63 -20.66 -16.44
N TRP A 706 -25.49 -19.99 -16.68
CA TRP A 706 -24.16 -20.58 -16.64
C TRP A 706 -23.31 -19.94 -15.54
N LEU A 707 -22.38 -20.72 -14.96
CA LEU A 707 -21.48 -20.27 -13.89
C LEU A 707 -20.59 -19.08 -14.30
N ARG A 708 -20.35 -18.88 -15.61
CA ARG A 708 -19.60 -17.72 -16.12
C ARG A 708 -20.42 -16.43 -16.15
N GLY A 709 -21.69 -16.46 -15.78
CA GLY A 709 -22.59 -15.31 -15.76
C GLY A 709 -23.54 -15.23 -16.96
N HIS A 710 -23.31 -16.01 -18.01
CA HIS A 710 -24.17 -15.98 -19.20
C HIS A 710 -25.61 -16.41 -18.89
N LEU A 711 -26.54 -15.71 -19.53
CA LEU A 711 -27.97 -16.00 -19.53
C LEU A 711 -28.36 -16.59 -20.88
N ASP A 712 -28.99 -17.75 -20.87
CA ASP A 712 -29.53 -18.37 -22.08
C ASP A 712 -30.70 -17.53 -22.64
N PRO A 713 -30.67 -17.12 -23.92
CA PRO A 713 -31.74 -16.35 -24.56
C PRO A 713 -33.13 -16.98 -24.40
N ALA A 714 -33.26 -18.30 -24.48
CA ALA A 714 -34.54 -18.98 -24.35
C ALA A 714 -35.07 -18.89 -22.91
N VAL A 715 -34.18 -19.05 -21.91
CA VAL A 715 -34.51 -18.92 -20.48
C VAL A 715 -34.94 -17.49 -20.14
N LEU A 716 -34.32 -16.47 -20.75
CA LEU A 716 -34.76 -15.07 -20.59
C LEU A 716 -36.21 -14.90 -21.07
N VAL A 717 -36.55 -15.45 -22.23
CA VAL A 717 -37.91 -15.36 -22.78
C VAL A 717 -38.91 -16.11 -21.91
N ASP A 718 -38.58 -17.30 -21.41
CA ASP A 718 -39.45 -18.05 -20.50
C ASP A 718 -39.76 -17.27 -19.21
N ARG A 719 -38.76 -16.53 -18.68
CA ARG A 719 -38.94 -15.67 -17.51
C ARG A 719 -39.79 -14.44 -17.82
N LEU A 720 -39.64 -13.84 -19.01
CA LEU A 720 -40.51 -12.75 -19.47
C LEU A 720 -41.97 -13.20 -19.59
N GLU A 721 -42.20 -14.38 -20.18
CA GLU A 721 -43.53 -14.99 -20.30
C GLU A 721 -44.13 -15.22 -18.90
N SER A 722 -43.32 -15.66 -17.93
CA SER A 722 -43.75 -15.84 -16.53
C SER A 722 -44.14 -14.52 -15.87
N CYS A 723 -43.37 -13.45 -16.08
CA CYS A 723 -43.71 -12.10 -15.60
C CYS A 723 -45.02 -11.59 -16.22
N ALA A 724 -45.18 -11.75 -17.53
CA ALA A 724 -46.39 -11.36 -18.25
C ALA A 724 -47.63 -12.13 -17.78
N ALA A 725 -47.50 -13.45 -17.55
CA ALA A 725 -48.58 -14.29 -17.01
C ALA A 725 -48.99 -13.85 -15.59
N ALA A 726 -48.05 -13.36 -14.78
CA ALA A 726 -48.33 -12.80 -13.46
C ALA A 726 -48.84 -11.34 -13.50
N GLY A 727 -48.95 -10.72 -14.69
CA GLY A 727 -49.32 -9.32 -14.83
C GLY A 727 -48.32 -8.35 -14.19
N ARG A 728 -47.04 -8.75 -14.12
CA ARG A 728 -45.95 -7.95 -13.54
C ARG A 728 -44.96 -7.56 -14.63
N GLU A 729 -44.59 -6.28 -14.65
CA GLU A 729 -43.46 -5.84 -15.48
C GLU A 729 -42.14 -6.19 -14.79
N PRO A 730 -41.10 -6.57 -15.55
CA PRO A 730 -39.74 -6.71 -15.03
C PRO A 730 -39.18 -5.39 -14.47
N LEU A 731 -38.25 -5.49 -13.52
CA LEU A 731 -37.55 -4.34 -12.95
C LEU A 731 -36.47 -3.82 -13.93
N GLU A 732 -36.16 -2.52 -13.90
CA GLU A 732 -35.31 -1.85 -14.89
C GLU A 732 -33.84 -2.32 -14.82
N ALA A 733 -33.24 -2.34 -13.63
CA ALA A 733 -31.85 -2.73 -13.43
C ALA A 733 -31.65 -4.24 -13.61
N ASP A 734 -32.63 -5.06 -13.22
CA ASP A 734 -32.64 -6.50 -13.50
C ASP A 734 -32.78 -6.79 -14.99
N LEU A 735 -33.64 -6.07 -15.72
CA LEU A 735 -33.71 -6.15 -17.18
C LEU A 735 -32.39 -5.75 -17.83
N ALA A 736 -31.80 -4.62 -17.42
CA ALA A 736 -30.51 -4.17 -17.92
C ALA A 736 -29.39 -5.21 -17.66
N GLN A 737 -29.38 -5.81 -16.48
CA GLN A 737 -28.42 -6.86 -16.12
C GLN A 737 -28.65 -8.14 -16.94
N ALA A 738 -29.90 -8.48 -17.25
CA ALA A 738 -30.23 -9.62 -18.11
C ALA A 738 -29.70 -9.41 -19.53
N LEU A 739 -29.86 -8.21 -20.10
CA LEU A 739 -29.34 -7.85 -21.42
C LEU A 739 -27.82 -7.94 -21.49
N LEU A 740 -27.10 -7.48 -20.46
CA LEU A 740 -25.63 -7.56 -20.38
C LEU A 740 -25.10 -9.01 -20.27
N ARG A 741 -25.94 -9.96 -19.82
CA ARG A 741 -25.59 -11.38 -19.65
C ARG A 741 -25.89 -12.25 -20.87
N LEU A 742 -26.60 -11.72 -21.87
CA LEU A 742 -26.88 -12.46 -23.09
C LEU A 742 -25.58 -12.73 -23.87
N PRO A 743 -25.44 -13.90 -24.50
CA PRO A 743 -24.35 -14.15 -25.44
C PRO A 743 -24.43 -13.19 -26.63
N ARG A 744 -23.29 -13.02 -27.32
CA ARG A 744 -23.22 -12.26 -28.57
C ARG A 744 -23.94 -12.97 -29.71
N GLY A 745 -24.43 -12.18 -30.67
CA GLY A 745 -25.07 -12.68 -31.90
C GLY A 745 -26.59 -12.57 -31.88
N ASP A 746 -27.20 -12.86 -33.02
CA ASP A 746 -28.65 -12.79 -33.19
C ASP A 746 -29.35 -14.11 -32.78
N HIS A 747 -30.53 -13.95 -32.19
CA HIS A 747 -31.37 -15.02 -31.67
C HIS A 747 -32.80 -14.83 -32.20
N PRO A 748 -33.03 -15.07 -33.51
CA PRO A 748 -34.26 -14.65 -34.18
C PRO A 748 -35.51 -15.38 -33.68
N ALA A 749 -35.39 -16.63 -33.24
CA ALA A 749 -36.51 -17.40 -32.70
C ALA A 749 -36.98 -16.81 -31.35
N GLU A 750 -36.03 -16.53 -30.45
CA GLU A 750 -36.28 -15.94 -29.14
C GLU A 750 -36.73 -14.48 -29.27
N ALA A 751 -36.17 -13.72 -30.22
CA ALA A 751 -36.62 -12.37 -30.55
C ALA A 751 -38.09 -12.33 -30.98
N ALA A 752 -38.51 -13.26 -31.86
CA ALA A 752 -39.90 -13.37 -32.30
C ALA A 752 -40.84 -13.76 -31.14
N ARG A 753 -40.41 -14.69 -30.26
CA ARG A 753 -41.17 -15.05 -29.05
C ARG A 753 -41.32 -13.87 -28.10
N ALA A 754 -40.25 -13.15 -27.81
CA ALA A 754 -40.30 -11.96 -26.95
C ALA A 754 -41.23 -10.88 -27.53
N ALA A 755 -41.17 -10.63 -28.84
CA ALA A 755 -42.04 -9.66 -29.50
C ALA A 755 -43.55 -9.96 -29.34
N ALA A 756 -43.92 -11.23 -29.20
CA ALA A 756 -45.31 -11.66 -29.04
C ALA A 756 -45.92 -11.35 -27.66
N ILE A 757 -45.09 -11.09 -26.63
CA ILE A 757 -45.54 -10.85 -25.24
C ILE A 757 -46.23 -9.47 -25.11
N GLY A 758 -45.82 -8.49 -25.91
CA GLY A 758 -46.49 -7.18 -26.00
C GLY A 758 -46.15 -6.15 -24.90
N SER A 759 -45.27 -6.47 -23.95
CA SER A 759 -44.81 -5.52 -22.91
C SER A 759 -43.68 -4.59 -23.39
N ALA A 760 -43.40 -3.52 -22.64
CA ALA A 760 -42.29 -2.61 -22.97
C ALA A 760 -40.93 -3.30 -22.82
N ALA A 761 -40.73 -4.04 -21.72
CA ALA A 761 -39.53 -4.84 -21.49
C ALA A 761 -39.33 -5.89 -22.60
N ALA A 762 -40.41 -6.58 -23.00
CA ALA A 762 -40.32 -7.61 -24.03
C ALA A 762 -39.97 -7.05 -25.42
N ARG A 763 -40.43 -5.83 -25.76
CA ARG A 763 -39.99 -5.13 -26.98
C ARG A 763 -38.51 -4.79 -26.95
N GLN A 764 -37.99 -4.35 -25.81
CA GLN A 764 -36.57 -4.05 -25.65
C GLN A 764 -35.71 -5.33 -25.80
N VAL A 765 -36.14 -6.44 -25.18
CA VAL A 765 -35.48 -7.74 -25.31
C VAL A 765 -35.55 -8.26 -26.74
N ALA A 766 -36.71 -8.17 -27.40
CA ALA A 766 -36.86 -8.58 -28.80
C ALA A 766 -35.93 -7.80 -29.73
N ALA A 767 -35.79 -6.48 -29.52
CA ALA A 767 -34.88 -5.65 -30.30
C ALA A 767 -33.41 -6.03 -30.06
N TRP A 768 -33.04 -6.31 -28.80
CA TRP A 768 -31.68 -6.75 -28.45
C TRP A 768 -31.33 -8.11 -29.07
N LEU A 769 -32.23 -9.10 -28.95
CA LEU A 769 -32.06 -10.44 -29.49
C LEU A 769 -32.10 -10.49 -31.02
N ALA A 770 -32.69 -9.50 -31.69
CA ALA A 770 -32.67 -9.39 -33.14
C ALA A 770 -31.36 -8.78 -33.68
N GLY A 771 -30.55 -8.17 -32.83
CA GLY A 771 -29.25 -7.59 -33.18
C GLY A 771 -28.07 -8.42 -32.67
N GLU A 772 -26.85 -7.87 -32.76
CA GLU A 772 -25.62 -8.54 -32.29
C GLU A 772 -25.38 -8.38 -30.76
N GLY A 773 -26.29 -7.69 -30.06
CA GLY A 773 -26.15 -7.31 -28.65
C GLY A 773 -25.42 -5.97 -28.46
N MET A 774 -24.73 -5.81 -27.31
CA MET A 774 -23.99 -4.58 -27.00
C MET A 774 -22.72 -4.45 -27.86
N PRO A 775 -22.49 -3.32 -28.56
CA PRO A 775 -21.24 -3.06 -29.27
C PRO A 775 -20.03 -3.03 -28.33
N ASP A 776 -18.84 -3.40 -28.83
CA ASP A 776 -17.61 -3.37 -28.03
C ASP A 776 -17.20 -1.92 -27.69
N PRO A 777 -17.10 -1.56 -26.39
CA PRO A 777 -16.59 -0.26 -25.99
C PRO A 777 -15.07 -0.14 -26.23
N GLU A 778 -14.61 1.04 -26.60
CA GLU A 778 -13.18 1.35 -26.61
C GLU A 778 -12.67 1.40 -25.16
N CYS A 779 -11.89 0.38 -24.79
CA CYS A 779 -11.33 0.24 -23.45
C CYS A 779 -9.79 0.28 -23.51
N GLY A 780 -9.17 1.08 -22.65
CA GLY A 780 -7.72 1.20 -22.60
C GLY A 780 -7.25 2.08 -21.45
N ALA A 781 -6.04 2.61 -21.57
CA ALA A 781 -5.47 3.47 -20.54
C ALA A 781 -4.52 4.51 -21.15
N THR A 782 -4.42 5.67 -20.51
CA THR A 782 -3.44 6.70 -20.87
C THR A 782 -2.40 6.86 -19.79
N TRP A 783 -1.14 6.91 -20.21
CA TRP A 783 0.01 7.19 -19.33
C TRP A 783 0.31 8.70 -19.32
N PRO A 784 0.71 9.27 -18.17
CA PRO A 784 1.08 10.67 -18.08
C PRO A 784 2.37 10.97 -18.85
N GLN A 785 2.43 12.12 -19.52
CA GLN A 785 3.52 12.47 -20.45
C GLN A 785 4.84 12.87 -19.75
N THR A 786 4.83 13.28 -18.49
CA THR A 786 6.02 13.78 -17.78
C THR A 786 6.03 13.30 -16.32
N ALA A 787 6.74 12.20 -16.06
CA ALA A 787 7.03 11.76 -14.69
C ALA A 787 8.38 12.36 -14.24
N GLU A 788 8.43 13.68 -14.04
CA GLU A 788 9.51 14.29 -13.25
C GLU A 788 9.07 14.23 -11.78
N ALA A 789 9.74 13.37 -11.02
CA ALA A 789 9.55 13.13 -9.59
C ALA A 789 8.20 12.49 -9.16
N GLY A 790 8.11 11.16 -9.27
CA GLY A 790 7.13 10.34 -8.54
C GLY A 790 5.90 9.90 -9.35
N GLY A 791 6.02 8.72 -9.97
CA GLY A 791 4.92 7.86 -10.44
C GLY A 791 3.65 8.56 -10.92
N GLY A 792 3.65 9.06 -12.16
CA GLY A 792 2.41 9.54 -12.76
C GLY A 792 1.37 8.42 -12.85
N ARG A 793 0.11 8.73 -12.56
CA ARG A 793 -1.00 7.77 -12.42
C ARG A 793 -1.56 7.36 -13.79
N LEU A 794 -1.88 6.08 -13.94
CA LEU A 794 -2.56 5.53 -15.11
C LEU A 794 -4.04 5.97 -15.11
N THR A 795 -4.53 6.56 -16.19
CA THR A 795 -5.94 6.94 -16.31
C THR A 795 -6.69 5.92 -17.18
N PRO A 796 -7.70 5.21 -16.66
CA PRO A 796 -8.54 4.32 -17.47
C PRO A 796 -9.39 5.10 -18.47
N VAL A 797 -9.59 4.54 -19.66
CA VAL A 797 -10.44 5.11 -20.71
C VAL A 797 -11.47 4.08 -21.15
N LEU A 798 -12.75 4.43 -21.03
CA LEU A 798 -13.88 3.65 -21.52
C LEU A 798 -14.77 4.59 -22.35
N LYS A 799 -14.97 4.28 -23.63
CA LYS A 799 -15.93 4.97 -24.50
C LYS A 799 -16.86 3.96 -25.14
N ALA A 800 -18.15 4.11 -24.92
CA ALA A 800 -19.18 3.22 -25.46
C ALA A 800 -20.12 3.96 -26.39
N THR A 801 -20.65 3.25 -27.39
CA THR A 801 -21.83 3.71 -28.15
C THR A 801 -23.07 3.49 -27.29
N PRO A 802 -23.98 4.47 -27.15
CA PRO A 802 -25.19 4.29 -26.36
C PRO A 802 -26.02 3.10 -26.83
N THR A 803 -26.39 2.25 -25.90
CA THR A 803 -27.20 1.04 -26.12
C THR A 803 -28.70 1.35 -26.16
N GLY A 804 -29.11 2.51 -25.67
CA GLY A 804 -30.52 2.88 -25.49
C GLY A 804 -31.12 2.33 -24.19
N VAL A 805 -30.31 1.73 -23.33
CA VAL A 805 -30.68 1.26 -22.00
C VAL A 805 -30.00 2.14 -20.96
N ARG A 806 -30.77 3.00 -20.32
CA ARG A 806 -30.29 4.07 -19.43
C ARG A 806 -29.25 3.60 -18.40
N LEU A 807 -29.55 2.55 -17.62
CA LEU A 807 -28.63 2.06 -16.58
C LEU A 807 -27.35 1.41 -17.15
N ILE A 808 -27.39 0.88 -18.38
CA ILE A 808 -26.17 0.42 -19.05
C ILE A 808 -25.33 1.63 -19.43
N ASP A 809 -25.94 2.62 -20.07
CA ASP A 809 -25.25 3.78 -20.65
C ASP A 809 -24.73 4.77 -19.59
N GLU A 810 -25.54 5.09 -18.58
CA GLU A 810 -25.24 6.12 -17.57
C GLU A 810 -24.47 5.56 -16.36
N VAL A 811 -24.61 4.27 -16.06
CA VAL A 811 -24.04 3.65 -14.84
C VAL A 811 -22.98 2.61 -15.18
N ALA A 812 -23.34 1.51 -15.86
CA ALA A 812 -22.40 0.40 -16.07
C ALA A 812 -21.21 0.77 -16.98
N LEU A 813 -21.46 1.55 -18.03
CA LEU A 813 -20.45 1.99 -19.01
C LEU A 813 -19.88 3.38 -18.70
N ARG A 814 -20.12 3.91 -17.49
CA ARG A 814 -19.48 5.14 -17.03
C ARG A 814 -17.95 4.96 -16.96
N GLN A 815 -17.20 5.99 -17.34
CA GLN A 815 -15.74 5.95 -17.27
C GLN A 815 -15.26 5.71 -15.82
N PRO A 816 -14.34 4.75 -15.59
CA PRO A 816 -13.76 4.51 -14.27
C PRO A 816 -12.88 5.66 -13.78
N PHE A 817 -12.65 5.73 -12.46
CA PHE A 817 -11.81 6.76 -11.86
C PHE A 817 -10.33 6.58 -12.21
N GLU A 818 -9.59 7.68 -12.19
CA GLU A 818 -8.12 7.66 -12.21
C GLU A 818 -7.50 7.18 -10.90
N TRP A 819 -8.22 7.26 -9.77
CA TRP A 819 -7.71 6.89 -8.45
C TRP A 819 -8.82 6.42 -7.49
N THR A 820 -8.48 5.48 -6.60
CA THR A 820 -9.39 4.87 -5.64
C THR A 820 -8.69 4.46 -4.34
N ASP A 821 -9.46 4.36 -3.25
CA ASP A 821 -9.12 3.60 -2.04
C ASP A 821 -9.80 2.21 -2.07
N ASP A 822 -9.55 1.37 -1.05
CA ASP A 822 -10.06 -0.02 -0.99
C ASP A 822 -11.58 -0.12 -0.94
N GLU A 823 -12.26 0.91 -0.44
CA GLU A 823 -13.69 0.87 -0.15
C GLU A 823 -14.55 1.05 -1.42
N LYS A 824 -13.97 1.55 -2.53
CA LYS A 824 -14.70 1.80 -3.79
C LYS A 824 -14.79 0.61 -4.74
N GLY A 825 -14.08 -0.49 -4.44
CA GLY A 825 -14.01 -1.72 -5.23
C GLY A 825 -14.92 -2.84 -4.70
N GLY A 826 -16.09 -2.54 -4.14
CA GLY A 826 -16.97 -3.58 -3.62
C GLY A 826 -17.30 -4.68 -4.66
N ALA A 827 -17.36 -5.93 -4.21
CA ALA A 827 -17.79 -7.09 -4.99
C ALA A 827 -17.07 -7.31 -6.36
N MET A 828 -15.78 -6.94 -6.50
CA MET A 828 -15.01 -7.13 -7.76
C MET A 828 -15.10 -8.54 -8.34
N GLY A 829 -15.18 -9.55 -7.47
CA GLY A 829 -15.31 -10.95 -7.89
C GLY A 829 -16.57 -11.28 -8.69
N ALA A 830 -17.59 -10.40 -8.68
CA ALA A 830 -18.84 -10.52 -9.44
C ALA A 830 -18.78 -9.82 -10.81
N TRP A 831 -17.90 -8.85 -11.01
CA TRP A 831 -17.90 -8.01 -12.22
C TRP A 831 -17.75 -8.81 -13.53
N PRO A 832 -16.87 -9.85 -13.63
CA PRO A 832 -16.80 -10.72 -14.80
C PRO A 832 -18.12 -11.38 -15.19
N THR A 833 -18.99 -11.68 -14.21
CA THR A 833 -20.27 -12.37 -14.46
C THR A 833 -21.44 -11.41 -14.68
N MET A 834 -21.21 -10.10 -14.49
CA MET A 834 -22.17 -9.05 -14.81
C MET A 834 -22.13 -8.67 -16.29
N VAL A 835 -20.95 -8.74 -16.92
CA VAL A 835 -20.75 -8.45 -18.35
C VAL A 835 -19.96 -9.57 -19.01
N PRO A 836 -20.47 -10.82 -18.98
CA PRO A 836 -19.71 -12.02 -19.34
C PRO A 836 -19.33 -12.09 -20.82
N SER A 837 -19.94 -11.26 -21.68
CA SER A 837 -19.59 -11.13 -23.10
C SER A 837 -18.66 -9.95 -23.41
N HIS A 838 -18.29 -9.12 -22.43
CA HIS A 838 -17.51 -7.89 -22.61
C HIS A 838 -16.44 -7.73 -21.53
N ARG A 839 -15.59 -8.75 -21.38
CA ARG A 839 -14.54 -8.79 -20.35
C ARG A 839 -13.58 -7.59 -20.32
N GLU A 840 -13.38 -6.89 -21.44
CA GLU A 840 -12.54 -5.70 -21.47
C GLU A 840 -13.13 -4.52 -20.67
N VAL A 841 -14.47 -4.44 -20.55
CA VAL A 841 -15.14 -3.47 -19.66
C VAL A 841 -14.79 -3.74 -18.20
N VAL A 842 -14.62 -5.00 -17.82
CA VAL A 842 -14.16 -5.37 -16.48
C VAL A 842 -12.70 -5.02 -16.30
N ALA A 843 -11.86 -5.31 -17.29
CA ALA A 843 -10.44 -5.00 -17.26
C ALA A 843 -10.19 -3.51 -17.04
N VAL A 844 -10.88 -2.62 -17.77
CA VAL A 844 -10.71 -1.17 -17.58
C VAL A 844 -11.16 -0.70 -16.19
N ASN A 845 -12.19 -1.33 -15.62
CA ASN A 845 -12.63 -1.06 -14.24
C ASN A 845 -11.66 -1.61 -13.17
N PHE A 846 -10.83 -2.61 -13.49
CA PHE A 846 -9.78 -3.14 -12.60
C PHE A 846 -8.50 -2.30 -12.58
N LEU A 847 -8.22 -1.49 -13.60
CA LEU A 847 -6.98 -0.70 -13.70
C LEU A 847 -6.69 0.18 -12.46
N PRO A 848 -7.66 0.90 -11.86
CA PRO A 848 -7.42 1.72 -10.67
C PRO A 848 -6.94 0.92 -9.44
N PHE A 849 -7.24 -0.38 -9.42
CA PHE A 849 -6.93 -1.29 -8.32
C PHE A 849 -5.66 -2.14 -8.57
N THR A 850 -5.04 -1.99 -9.75
CA THR A 850 -3.92 -2.83 -10.20
C THR A 850 -2.55 -2.27 -9.79
N LEU A 851 -2.33 -0.95 -9.91
CA LEU A 851 -1.00 -0.32 -9.75
C LEU A 851 -0.71 0.25 -8.34
N ARG A 852 -1.42 -0.22 -7.30
CA ARG A 852 -1.39 0.40 -5.96
C ARG A 852 -0.15 -0.02 -5.14
N THR A 853 0.67 0.96 -4.77
CA THR A 853 1.74 0.85 -3.78
C THR A 853 1.24 1.33 -2.42
N TYR A 854 1.06 0.42 -1.46
CA TYR A 854 1.52 0.57 -0.07
C TYR A 854 1.32 -0.73 0.75
N TRP A 855 0.41 -1.66 0.36
CA TRP A 855 0.26 -2.96 1.05
C TRP A 855 -0.08 -4.22 0.20
N SER A 856 -0.42 -4.11 -1.10
CA SER A 856 -0.54 -5.15 -2.17
C SER A 856 -1.56 -4.65 -3.23
N PRO A 857 -1.56 -5.17 -4.48
CA PRO A 857 -2.65 -4.90 -5.42
C PRO A 857 -3.97 -5.52 -4.91
N CYS A 858 -5.09 -4.84 -5.12
CA CYS A 858 -6.42 -5.35 -4.71
C CYS A 858 -7.00 -6.30 -5.79
N VAL A 859 -6.54 -6.17 -7.03
CA VAL A 859 -6.81 -7.09 -8.13
C VAL A 859 -5.68 -8.11 -8.20
N GLY A 860 -5.98 -9.36 -7.83
CA GLY A 860 -5.02 -10.47 -7.85
C GLY A 860 -5.37 -11.53 -8.89
N GLN A 861 -4.67 -12.66 -8.81
CA GLN A 861 -4.86 -13.79 -9.73
C GLN A 861 -6.32 -14.28 -9.81
N ARG A 862 -7.06 -14.23 -8.69
CA ARG A 862 -8.45 -14.73 -8.61
C ARG A 862 -9.40 -13.91 -9.49
N GLU A 863 -9.36 -12.58 -9.37
CA GLU A 863 -10.20 -11.66 -10.14
C GLU A 863 -9.86 -11.74 -11.63
N VAL A 864 -8.56 -11.71 -11.96
CA VAL A 864 -8.09 -11.75 -13.35
C VAL A 864 -8.38 -13.11 -14.00
N SER A 865 -8.27 -14.22 -13.28
CA SER A 865 -8.62 -15.55 -13.83
C SER A 865 -10.09 -15.64 -14.25
N ARG A 866 -11.01 -15.00 -13.50
CA ARG A 866 -12.44 -14.94 -13.86
C ARG A 866 -12.68 -14.04 -15.06
N MET A 867 -12.07 -12.87 -15.06
CA MET A 867 -12.15 -11.93 -16.18
C MET A 867 -11.66 -12.57 -17.48
N VAL A 868 -10.53 -13.29 -17.46
CA VAL A 868 -10.00 -13.99 -18.64
C VAL A 868 -10.89 -15.16 -19.05
N ALA A 869 -11.55 -15.85 -18.12
CA ALA A 869 -12.45 -16.96 -18.42
C ALA A 869 -13.80 -16.53 -19.03
N ALA A 870 -14.20 -15.27 -18.86
CA ALA A 870 -15.34 -14.67 -19.54
C ALA A 870 -15.07 -14.48 -21.05
N ASP A 871 -16.11 -14.18 -21.82
CA ASP A 871 -16.05 -14.00 -23.27
C ASP A 871 -15.90 -12.50 -23.65
N GLY A 872 -15.70 -12.26 -24.94
CA GLY A 872 -15.50 -10.92 -25.51
C GLY A 872 -14.06 -10.61 -25.90
N LEU A 873 -13.82 -9.39 -26.38
CA LEU A 873 -12.49 -8.98 -26.83
C LEU A 873 -11.49 -8.87 -25.67
N LEU A 874 -10.22 -9.17 -25.96
CA LEU A 874 -9.07 -8.94 -25.08
C LEU A 874 -8.25 -7.79 -25.65
N GLY A 875 -8.27 -6.66 -24.95
CA GLY A 875 -7.74 -5.39 -25.41
C GLY A 875 -6.55 -4.90 -24.59
N GLU A 876 -6.36 -3.58 -24.61
CA GLU A 876 -5.24 -2.92 -23.96
C GLU A 876 -5.29 -2.97 -22.43
N ALA A 877 -6.49 -2.85 -21.83
CA ALA A 877 -6.64 -2.89 -20.39
C ALA A 877 -6.30 -4.27 -19.84
N THR A 878 -6.79 -5.35 -20.48
CA THR A 878 -6.41 -6.72 -20.09
C THR A 878 -4.92 -6.94 -20.26
N ALA A 879 -4.35 -6.54 -21.40
CA ALA A 879 -2.92 -6.68 -21.65
C ALA A 879 -2.07 -5.94 -20.59
N THR A 880 -2.51 -4.76 -20.13
CA THR A 880 -1.83 -3.97 -19.09
C THR A 880 -1.84 -4.69 -17.75
N ILE A 881 -2.99 -5.21 -17.31
CA ILE A 881 -3.13 -5.91 -16.03
C ILE A 881 -2.31 -7.20 -16.02
N VAL A 882 -2.45 -8.03 -17.05
CA VAL A 882 -1.74 -9.31 -17.13
C VAL A 882 -0.23 -9.08 -17.27
N ALA A 883 0.21 -8.07 -18.02
CA ALA A 883 1.62 -7.69 -18.10
C ALA A 883 2.19 -7.26 -16.73
N TYR A 884 1.45 -6.44 -15.99
CA TYR A 884 1.87 -6.00 -14.66
C TYR A 884 2.00 -7.19 -13.70
N LEU A 885 0.97 -8.04 -13.63
CA LEU A 885 0.99 -9.23 -12.76
C LEU A 885 2.04 -10.26 -13.19
N LEU A 886 2.34 -10.39 -14.48
CA LEU A 886 3.43 -11.25 -14.94
C LEU A 886 4.78 -10.76 -14.42
N GLY A 887 4.99 -9.44 -14.35
CA GLY A 887 6.22 -8.85 -13.80
C GLY A 887 6.26 -8.84 -12.27
N ALA A 888 5.13 -8.67 -11.60
CA ALA A 888 5.05 -8.55 -10.14
C ALA A 888 4.85 -9.89 -9.41
N GLU A 889 4.06 -10.80 -9.97
CA GLU A 889 3.63 -12.07 -9.39
C GLU A 889 3.69 -13.23 -10.43
N PRO A 890 4.89 -13.55 -10.96
CA PRO A 890 5.03 -14.47 -12.10
C PRO A 890 4.52 -15.88 -11.84
N SER A 891 4.76 -16.44 -10.65
CA SER A 891 4.39 -17.82 -10.30
C SER A 891 2.87 -18.07 -10.39
N GLN A 892 2.06 -17.07 -10.09
CA GLN A 892 0.61 -17.12 -10.18
C GLN A 892 0.11 -16.79 -11.60
N THR A 893 0.83 -15.94 -12.33
CA THR A 893 0.37 -15.40 -13.62
C THR A 893 0.74 -16.28 -14.81
N ILE A 894 1.86 -17.02 -14.77
CA ILE A 894 2.30 -17.89 -15.88
C ILE A 894 1.23 -18.93 -16.27
N PRO A 895 0.61 -19.68 -15.35
CA PRO A 895 -0.45 -20.63 -15.71
C PRO A 895 -1.65 -19.97 -16.39
N LEU A 896 -1.97 -18.72 -16.02
CA LEU A 896 -3.05 -17.95 -16.63
C LEU A 896 -2.68 -17.57 -18.08
N VAL A 897 -1.47 -17.06 -18.30
CA VAL A 897 -0.97 -16.69 -19.64
C VAL A 897 -0.90 -17.90 -20.56
N LEU A 898 -0.48 -19.07 -20.06
CA LEU A 898 -0.45 -20.30 -20.84
C LEU A 898 -1.85 -20.78 -21.24
N ARG A 899 -2.87 -20.62 -20.38
CA ARG A 899 -4.27 -20.92 -20.74
C ARG A 899 -4.81 -19.98 -21.82
N MET A 900 -4.46 -18.70 -21.78
CA MET A 900 -4.81 -17.74 -22.83
C MET A 900 -4.10 -18.08 -24.15
N ALA A 901 -2.83 -18.47 -24.08
CA ALA A 901 -2.08 -18.95 -25.24
C ALA A 901 -2.74 -20.21 -25.84
N ALA A 902 -3.16 -21.16 -25.01
CA ALA A 902 -3.85 -22.38 -25.42
C ALA A 902 -5.17 -22.10 -26.15
N ARG A 903 -5.89 -21.06 -25.72
CA ARG A 903 -7.14 -20.60 -26.37
C ARG A 903 -6.89 -19.78 -27.64
N GLY A 904 -5.66 -19.37 -27.91
CA GLY A 904 -5.31 -18.50 -29.04
C GLY A 904 -5.79 -17.06 -28.89
N ASP A 905 -6.17 -16.63 -27.68
CA ASP A 905 -6.75 -15.32 -27.41
C ASP A 905 -5.78 -14.35 -26.68
N LEU A 906 -4.54 -14.78 -26.40
CA LEU A 906 -3.53 -13.96 -25.72
C LEU A 906 -3.10 -12.73 -26.56
N PRO A 907 -3.26 -11.48 -26.04
CA PRO A 907 -2.83 -10.26 -26.72
C PRO A 907 -1.32 -10.01 -26.56
N ALA A 908 -0.49 -10.95 -27.01
CA ALA A 908 0.96 -11.00 -26.75
C ALA A 908 1.71 -9.72 -27.18
N GLU A 909 1.45 -9.18 -28.38
CA GLU A 909 2.11 -7.94 -28.83
C GLU A 909 1.73 -6.73 -27.97
N THR A 910 0.46 -6.64 -27.56
CA THR A 910 -0.03 -5.55 -26.70
C THR A 910 0.57 -5.66 -25.31
N MET A 911 0.66 -6.87 -24.75
CA MET A 911 1.36 -7.12 -23.48
C MET A 911 2.82 -6.70 -23.56
N GLY A 912 3.53 -7.02 -24.66
CA GLY A 912 4.91 -6.58 -24.88
C GLY A 912 5.07 -5.05 -24.85
N ARG A 913 4.16 -4.32 -25.52
CA ARG A 913 4.14 -2.84 -25.47
C ARG A 913 3.86 -2.32 -24.06
N GLN A 914 2.91 -2.93 -23.34
CA GLN A 914 2.56 -2.51 -21.98
C GLN A 914 3.67 -2.82 -20.98
N LEU A 915 4.38 -3.95 -21.08
CA LEU A 915 5.56 -4.24 -20.25
C LEU A 915 6.62 -3.14 -20.38
N ALA A 916 6.86 -2.64 -21.60
CA ALA A 916 7.79 -1.54 -21.81
C ALA A 916 7.32 -0.23 -21.11
N LEU A 917 6.02 0.08 -21.18
CA LEU A 917 5.43 1.25 -20.51
C LEU A 917 5.43 1.09 -18.98
N LEU A 918 5.16 -0.10 -18.48
CA LEU A 918 5.16 -0.42 -17.06
C LEU A 918 6.56 -0.31 -16.45
N ILE A 919 7.59 -0.84 -17.11
CA ILE A 919 8.99 -0.67 -16.67
C ILE A 919 9.40 0.80 -16.62
N ARG A 920 8.82 1.65 -17.49
CA ARG A 920 9.14 3.08 -17.57
C ARG A 920 8.43 3.91 -16.51
N ASN A 921 7.18 3.60 -16.23
CA ASN A 921 6.28 4.47 -15.47
C ASN A 921 5.96 3.95 -14.06
N THR A 922 6.42 2.74 -13.72
CA THR A 922 6.16 2.10 -12.42
C THR A 922 7.46 1.59 -11.78
N TRP A 923 7.34 0.91 -10.64
CA TRP A 923 8.45 0.29 -9.91
C TRP A 923 8.89 -1.08 -10.49
N LEU A 924 8.29 -1.53 -11.60
CA LEU A 924 8.67 -2.78 -12.24
C LEU A 924 10.08 -2.70 -12.84
N GLU A 925 10.96 -3.59 -12.39
CA GLU A 925 12.34 -3.66 -12.84
C GLU A 925 12.49 -4.61 -14.05
N THR A 926 13.41 -4.30 -14.96
CA THR A 926 13.65 -5.11 -16.17
C THR A 926 14.09 -6.54 -15.86
N ARG A 927 14.92 -6.76 -14.83
CA ARG A 927 15.48 -8.09 -14.50
C ARG A 927 14.40 -9.08 -14.06
N PRO A 928 13.56 -8.79 -13.05
CA PRO A 928 12.43 -9.63 -12.69
C PRO A 928 11.52 -9.97 -13.87
N VAL A 929 11.24 -9.00 -14.75
CA VAL A 929 10.44 -9.22 -15.96
C VAL A 929 11.12 -10.21 -16.91
N VAL A 930 12.44 -10.10 -17.13
CA VAL A 930 13.21 -11.05 -17.96
C VAL A 930 13.16 -12.46 -17.35
N THR A 931 13.31 -12.59 -16.04
CA THR A 931 13.16 -13.88 -15.35
C THR A 931 11.76 -14.46 -15.57
N ALA A 932 10.70 -13.67 -15.35
CA ALA A 932 9.32 -14.11 -15.57
C ALA A 932 9.04 -14.58 -17.01
N LEU A 933 9.57 -13.85 -18.00
CA LEU A 933 9.46 -14.24 -19.41
C LEU A 933 10.29 -15.50 -19.75
N THR A 934 11.42 -15.69 -19.06
CA THR A 934 12.22 -16.92 -19.17
C THR A 934 11.41 -18.11 -18.67
N ASP A 935 10.87 -18.02 -17.46
CA ASP A 935 10.05 -19.07 -16.85
C ASP A 935 8.82 -19.40 -17.73
N LEU A 936 8.16 -18.36 -18.29
CA LEU A 936 7.04 -18.54 -19.22
C LEU A 936 7.47 -19.25 -20.52
N ALA A 937 8.63 -18.91 -21.08
CA ALA A 937 9.15 -19.55 -22.28
C ALA A 937 9.48 -21.02 -22.03
N GLU A 938 10.11 -21.32 -20.89
CA GLU A 938 10.45 -22.68 -20.47
C GLU A 938 9.22 -23.53 -20.17
N ALA A 939 8.15 -22.92 -19.67
CA ALA A 939 6.85 -23.56 -19.46
C ALA A 939 6.04 -23.77 -20.75
N GLY A 940 6.62 -23.54 -21.93
CA GLY A 940 6.00 -23.81 -23.24
C GLY A 940 5.51 -22.57 -23.99
N GLY A 941 5.49 -21.39 -23.37
CA GLY A 941 5.01 -20.14 -23.95
C GLY A 941 6.00 -19.43 -24.89
N HIS A 942 7.08 -20.08 -25.33
CA HIS A 942 8.20 -19.48 -26.07
C HIS A 942 7.79 -18.71 -27.35
N HIS A 943 6.77 -19.17 -28.09
CA HIS A 943 6.23 -18.44 -29.24
C HIS A 943 5.57 -17.11 -28.84
N GLU A 944 4.79 -17.10 -27.76
CA GLU A 944 4.14 -15.89 -27.27
C GLU A 944 5.13 -14.92 -26.63
N VAL A 945 6.12 -15.46 -25.91
CA VAL A 945 7.24 -14.66 -25.38
C VAL A 945 7.99 -13.96 -26.50
N TRP A 946 8.23 -14.61 -27.65
CA TRP A 946 8.83 -13.93 -28.80
C TRP A 946 7.99 -12.76 -29.30
N ARG A 947 6.66 -12.94 -29.43
CA ARG A 947 5.73 -11.88 -29.86
C ARG A 947 5.75 -10.70 -28.88
N MET A 948 5.77 -10.98 -27.57
CA MET A 948 5.93 -9.96 -26.52
C MET A 948 7.26 -9.22 -26.65
N LEU A 949 8.39 -9.95 -26.71
CA LEU A 949 9.73 -9.37 -26.78
C LEU A 949 9.90 -8.48 -28.02
N ARG A 950 9.44 -8.94 -29.19
CA ARG A 950 9.50 -8.16 -30.43
C ARG A 950 8.75 -6.83 -30.32
N ALA A 951 7.61 -6.81 -29.63
CA ALA A 951 6.83 -5.59 -29.41
C ALA A 951 7.39 -4.71 -28.27
N MET A 952 8.06 -5.31 -27.29
CA MET A 952 8.64 -4.64 -26.11
C MET A 952 9.95 -3.89 -26.44
N LEU A 953 10.81 -4.47 -27.28
CA LEU A 953 12.16 -3.95 -27.56
C LEU A 953 12.19 -2.50 -28.08
N PRO A 954 11.38 -2.09 -29.08
CA PRO A 954 11.33 -0.68 -29.51
C PRO A 954 10.95 0.27 -28.37
N GLY A 955 10.03 -0.18 -27.52
CA GLY A 955 9.59 0.52 -26.32
C GLY A 955 10.61 0.56 -25.20
N LEU A 956 11.76 -0.13 -25.25
CA LEU A 956 12.80 -0.02 -24.21
C LEU A 956 14.10 0.59 -24.74
N LEU A 957 14.35 0.48 -26.04
CA LEU A 957 15.63 0.83 -26.67
C LEU A 957 15.60 2.09 -27.55
N GLY A 958 14.44 2.74 -27.74
CA GLY A 958 14.29 3.91 -28.63
C GLY A 958 15.19 5.12 -28.29
N GLU A 959 15.15 6.14 -29.16
CA GLU A 959 16.05 7.30 -29.13
C GLU A 959 16.14 8.01 -27.77
N GLY A 960 17.36 8.44 -27.40
CA GLY A 960 17.64 9.21 -26.19
C GLY A 960 17.70 8.41 -24.88
N ARG A 961 17.56 7.08 -24.92
CA ARG A 961 17.53 6.23 -23.71
C ARG A 961 18.92 5.74 -23.29
N ARG A 962 19.17 5.72 -21.97
CA ARG A 962 20.42 5.23 -21.39
C ARG A 962 20.46 3.71 -21.47
N ILE A 963 21.55 3.19 -22.04
CA ILE A 963 21.82 1.75 -22.10
C ILE A 963 22.31 1.23 -20.74
N THR A 964 21.65 0.23 -20.19
CA THR A 964 21.94 -0.41 -18.89
C THR A 964 22.27 -1.90 -19.05
N VAL A 965 22.86 -2.51 -18.01
CA VAL A 965 23.17 -3.96 -18.01
C VAL A 965 21.91 -4.82 -18.18
N PRO A 966 20.77 -4.55 -17.50
CA PRO A 966 19.52 -5.30 -17.74
C PRO A 966 19.02 -5.28 -19.19
N GLN A 967 19.26 -4.20 -19.93
CA GLN A 967 18.87 -4.13 -21.35
C GLN A 967 19.76 -5.02 -22.22
N ALA A 968 21.04 -5.20 -21.88
CA ALA A 968 21.89 -6.17 -22.56
C ALA A 968 21.46 -7.61 -22.26
N GLU A 969 21.08 -7.91 -21.02
CA GLU A 969 20.51 -9.21 -20.62
C GLU A 969 19.20 -9.50 -21.37
N LEU A 970 18.32 -8.49 -21.50
CA LEU A 970 17.08 -8.61 -22.26
C LEU A 970 17.32 -8.94 -23.75
N VAL A 971 18.27 -8.26 -24.41
CA VAL A 971 18.57 -8.52 -25.83
C VAL A 971 19.22 -9.90 -26.01
N ALA A 972 20.06 -10.33 -25.07
CA ALA A 972 20.61 -11.69 -25.07
C ALA A 972 19.48 -12.73 -24.99
N PHE A 973 18.58 -12.58 -24.01
CA PHE A 973 17.42 -13.46 -23.87
C PHE A 973 16.53 -13.47 -25.13
N ALA A 974 16.26 -12.30 -25.73
CA ALA A 974 15.51 -12.22 -26.99
C ALA A 974 16.19 -12.95 -28.16
N THR A 975 17.53 -12.99 -28.17
CA THR A 975 18.29 -13.78 -29.16
C THR A 975 18.04 -15.27 -28.99
N ASP A 976 18.03 -15.76 -27.76
CA ASP A 976 17.82 -17.17 -27.46
C ASP A 976 16.39 -17.60 -27.81
N VAL A 977 15.37 -16.80 -27.43
CA VAL A 977 13.97 -17.07 -27.80
C VAL A 977 13.75 -16.99 -29.32
N ALA A 978 14.39 -16.05 -30.03
CA ALA A 978 14.34 -15.98 -31.49
C ALA A 978 14.97 -17.21 -32.16
N ARG A 979 15.96 -17.85 -31.51
CA ARG A 979 16.54 -19.11 -31.97
C ARG A 979 15.58 -20.28 -31.74
N TRP A 980 15.01 -20.40 -30.53
CA TRP A 980 14.05 -21.47 -30.19
C TRP A 980 12.83 -21.47 -31.12
N THR A 981 12.31 -20.29 -31.44
CA THR A 981 11.12 -20.12 -32.29
C THR A 981 11.41 -20.09 -33.79
N GLY A 982 12.70 -20.09 -34.19
CA GLY A 982 13.09 -19.90 -35.60
C GLY A 982 12.70 -18.54 -36.18
N ALA A 983 12.52 -17.52 -35.33
CA ALA A 983 12.03 -16.21 -35.71
C ALA A 983 12.93 -15.52 -36.74
N ARG A 984 12.29 -14.78 -37.64
CA ARG A 984 12.90 -13.96 -38.70
C ARG A 984 12.20 -12.61 -38.79
N GLY A 985 12.85 -11.66 -39.46
CA GLY A 985 12.31 -10.32 -39.70
C GLY A 985 13.03 -9.28 -38.84
N GLU A 986 13.59 -8.28 -39.51
CA GLU A 986 14.40 -7.22 -38.89
C GLU A 986 13.60 -6.39 -37.88
N ILE A 987 14.27 -5.97 -36.80
CA ILE A 987 13.77 -4.99 -35.84
C ILE A 987 14.61 -3.70 -36.00
N PRO A 988 14.03 -2.58 -36.46
CA PRO A 988 14.79 -1.38 -36.82
C PRO A 988 15.74 -0.86 -35.73
N VAL A 989 15.25 -0.73 -34.48
CA VAL A 989 16.08 -0.25 -33.37
C VAL A 989 17.29 -1.16 -33.08
N ILE A 990 17.13 -2.49 -33.26
CA ILE A 990 18.22 -3.45 -33.07
C ILE A 990 19.24 -3.33 -34.23
N ALA A 991 18.76 -3.15 -35.45
CA ALA A 991 19.62 -2.97 -36.63
C ALA A 991 20.48 -1.69 -36.53
N GLU A 992 19.92 -0.61 -35.97
CA GLU A 992 20.66 0.63 -35.71
C GLU A 992 21.81 0.40 -34.71
N PHE A 993 21.56 -0.27 -33.58
CA PHE A 993 22.61 -0.60 -32.63
C PHE A 993 23.61 -1.63 -33.16
N ALA A 994 23.16 -2.59 -33.98
CA ALA A 994 24.04 -3.58 -34.60
C ALA A 994 25.06 -2.95 -35.57
N LYS A 995 24.73 -1.82 -36.21
CA LYS A 995 25.66 -1.05 -37.06
C LYS A 995 26.74 -0.29 -36.26
N SER A 996 26.64 -0.22 -34.94
CA SER A 996 27.58 0.50 -34.09
C SER A 996 28.98 -0.14 -34.03
N ARG A 997 30.02 0.70 -33.99
CA ARG A 997 31.43 0.29 -33.82
C ARG A 997 31.85 0.09 -32.36
N ARG A 998 30.97 0.36 -31.38
CA ARG A 998 31.29 0.19 -29.95
C ARG A 998 31.41 -1.30 -29.59
N THR A 999 32.28 -1.63 -28.63
CA THR A 999 32.62 -3.01 -28.21
C THR A 999 31.96 -3.44 -26.89
N ILE A 1000 30.90 -2.75 -26.46
CA ILE A 1000 30.19 -3.08 -25.22
C ILE A 1000 29.24 -4.28 -25.42
N ARG A 1001 29.01 -5.08 -24.35
CA ARG A 1001 28.14 -6.28 -24.36
C ARG A 1001 26.81 -6.06 -25.07
N PHE A 1002 26.13 -4.95 -24.78
CA PHE A 1002 24.86 -4.59 -25.41
C PHE A 1002 24.91 -4.58 -26.96
N VAL A 1003 25.96 -3.98 -27.55
CA VAL A 1003 26.11 -3.92 -29.02
C VAL A 1003 26.43 -5.30 -29.60
N HIS A 1004 27.20 -6.11 -28.86
CA HIS A 1004 27.45 -7.50 -29.26
C HIS A 1004 26.15 -8.31 -29.32
N GLU A 1005 25.30 -8.22 -28.30
CA GLU A 1005 24.00 -8.91 -28.28
C GLU A 1005 23.06 -8.39 -29.38
N CYS A 1006 23.04 -7.08 -29.65
CA CYS A 1006 22.27 -6.54 -30.78
C CYS A 1006 22.73 -7.11 -32.13
N LYS A 1007 24.04 -7.29 -32.34
CA LYS A 1007 24.58 -7.93 -33.54
C LYS A 1007 24.16 -9.39 -33.65
N ARG A 1008 24.22 -10.15 -32.54
CA ARG A 1008 23.77 -11.55 -32.49
C ARG A 1008 22.29 -11.68 -32.82
N LEU A 1009 21.44 -10.85 -32.21
CA LEU A 1009 20.00 -10.83 -32.50
C LEU A 1009 19.73 -10.47 -33.96
N HIS A 1010 20.36 -9.40 -34.46
CA HIS A 1010 20.20 -8.97 -35.85
C HIS A 1010 20.61 -10.06 -36.85
N ALA A 1011 21.74 -10.72 -36.62
CA ALA A 1011 22.21 -11.86 -37.40
C ALA A 1011 21.19 -13.01 -37.41
N GLN A 1012 20.65 -13.38 -36.24
CA GLN A 1012 19.60 -14.40 -36.13
C GLN A 1012 18.35 -14.02 -36.95
N LEU A 1013 17.92 -12.77 -36.89
CA LEU A 1013 16.68 -12.32 -37.55
C LEU A 1013 16.81 -12.16 -39.06
N THR A 1014 18.01 -11.86 -39.55
CA THR A 1014 18.32 -11.63 -40.98
C THR A 1014 18.92 -12.84 -41.69
N GLY A 1015 19.40 -13.84 -40.94
CA GLY A 1015 20.11 -14.99 -41.49
C GLY A 1015 21.56 -14.69 -41.90
N THR A 1016 22.12 -13.56 -41.48
CA THR A 1016 23.48 -13.13 -41.83
C THR A 1016 24.46 -13.67 -40.79
N SER A 1017 25.37 -14.57 -41.15
CA SER A 1017 26.41 -15.07 -40.21
C SER A 1017 27.34 -13.94 -39.76
N VAL A 1018 27.55 -13.80 -38.44
CA VAL A 1018 28.46 -12.78 -37.88
C VAL A 1018 29.89 -13.08 -38.36
N PRO A 1019 30.61 -12.14 -39.00
CA PRO A 1019 31.98 -12.40 -39.45
C PRO A 1019 32.89 -12.55 -38.24
N SER A 1020 33.59 -13.68 -38.15
CA SER A 1020 34.69 -13.89 -37.23
C SER A 1020 35.80 -12.89 -37.55
N THR A 1021 36.13 -12.02 -36.60
CA THR A 1021 37.30 -11.15 -36.70
C THR A 1021 38.56 -12.01 -36.56
N GLY A 1022 39.05 -12.52 -37.70
CA GLY A 1022 40.34 -13.17 -37.89
C GLY A 1022 41.19 -12.38 -38.88
N ALA A 1023 42.48 -12.28 -38.56
CA ALA A 1023 43.47 -11.40 -39.18
C ALA A 1023 43.82 -11.73 -40.64
N GLY A 1024 44.25 -10.69 -41.37
CA GLY A 1024 45.24 -10.76 -42.45
C GLY A 1024 44.77 -11.32 -43.79
N SER A 1025 44.12 -10.49 -44.61
CA SER A 1025 44.07 -10.70 -46.06
C SER A 1025 45.39 -10.25 -46.69
N ASP A 1026 46.25 -11.21 -47.04
CA ASP A 1026 47.30 -11.01 -48.03
C ASP A 1026 46.69 -11.22 -49.44
N PRO A 1027 46.94 -10.35 -50.42
CA PRO A 1027 46.28 -10.43 -51.73
C PRO A 1027 47.15 -11.21 -52.71
N THR A 1028 46.76 -12.43 -53.06
CA THR A 1028 47.15 -13.01 -54.35
C THR A 1028 45.95 -13.64 -55.01
N GLY A 1029 45.41 -12.90 -55.99
CA GLY A 1029 44.45 -13.43 -56.93
C GLY A 1029 45.11 -14.47 -57.82
N THR A 1030 44.47 -15.63 -57.99
CA THR A 1030 44.57 -16.38 -59.24
C THR A 1030 43.21 -17.01 -59.50
N THR A 1031 42.57 -16.50 -60.53
CA THR A 1031 41.41 -17.03 -61.25
C THR A 1031 41.59 -18.49 -61.64
N SER A 1032 40.60 -19.34 -61.34
CA SER A 1032 40.24 -20.47 -62.19
C SER A 1032 38.78 -20.86 -62.02
N THR A 1033 38.06 -20.67 -63.12
CA THR A 1033 36.77 -21.25 -63.56
C THR A 1033 36.58 -22.76 -63.33
N GLY A 1034 35.32 -23.18 -63.17
CA GLY A 1034 34.82 -24.52 -63.51
C GLY A 1034 33.82 -25.08 -62.48
N LEU A 1035 32.50 -24.87 -62.63
CA LEU A 1035 31.51 -25.79 -63.22
C LEU A 1035 31.34 -27.16 -62.52
N GLY A 1036 30.12 -27.38 -62.00
CA GLY A 1036 29.39 -28.65 -62.19
C GLY A 1036 29.31 -29.61 -60.99
N CYS A 1037 28.27 -29.46 -60.17
CA CYS A 1037 27.18 -30.41 -59.90
C CYS A 1037 26.45 -30.02 -58.61
#